data_AF-A0A0J1J7N2-F1
#
_entry.id   AF-A0A0J1J7N2-F1
#
_cell.length_a   1.000
_cell.length_b   1.000
_cell.length_c   1.000
_cell.angle_alpha   90.00
_cell.angle_beta   90.00
_cell.angle_gamma   90.00
#
_symmetry.space_group_name_H-M   'P 1'
#
loop_
_entity.id
_entity.type
_entity.pdbx_description
1 polymer ?
#
loop_
_entity_poly.entity_id
_entity_poly.type
_entity_poly.pdbx_seq_one_letter_code
_entity_poly.pdbx_strand_id
1 'polypeptide(L)'
;MEQQYQLVQAGTQASFISSYEDEIFVDIQREKYLKDLEIQEERLKEQTVHISKELENVRKAWDDLNNFQYGKSYAEQLSKAVSADEQEIEKLSVQKKELEEKLKTLEAEWTSLEFNNRECEIILREINARKELLEKFLADDEQYQIHYRNLGDASAESMSLKEKREKAGQELENCRAEAERIKSILYEKNTLFDRTRESYRKYENAGEANLLDDSYEQMEQEYEQLLKNQKEALSSLEEMLRGKLQQLSTIEDALAEIEVDQKDYETLHYDRQELQRLKSEVSVLEAEKIKADRNLGNLRITFGKMETMLDYAAAALHNLGLTEPLEKSRILQDYDRRLKNLKSELDQLHEKEKAASRLGDICKSLVGRIQDIITVAYVPIGDFGLEEDMEAQFTKLKDSYRNARTTENQSRKACQNLYREIRRNYLGKNQCVTDILESLSTLNLDDEQIRFDIVYFYMEEFMKKRENLLKLSAFYDSQLENIARTRNQIIDQCISHAALIYDDVKLIAQSSKIRLTGKSRPVQMLRIDVPDELGSDMRGRMESYIDHSLQTMVELCKAGDGSQEKKWKDKLTALMSSRELLNQLIGTNKIPVYVYKIDLNDKNNGMKKWEDAMAQNSGGEKFVVFFTMVSTLISYIREVTRRDARANNMQESKVMIMDNPFARTSSEHLLKAVIDIAKTFNIQLICLSDLSQSSITNRFSLIYQLSIRKRMYSDRELLKVGNVQINKGGLHENERLEHVGLFQKFQQGSLWDWVDQNG
;
A
#
# COMPACT_ATOMS: atom_id res chain seq x y z
N MET A 1 -42.94 -58.04 -89.98
CA MET A 1 -43.82 -58.97 -90.70
C MET A 1 -45.03 -58.15 -91.11
N GLU A 2 -45.40 -57.91 -92.36
CA GLU A 2 -45.04 -58.36 -93.73
C GLU A 2 -45.22 -57.11 -94.62
N GLN A 3 -44.21 -56.69 -95.38
CA GLN A 3 -44.16 -56.74 -96.86
C GLN A 3 -45.51 -56.67 -97.59
N GLN A 4 -45.67 -55.67 -98.47
CA GLN A 4 -45.72 -55.85 -99.94
C GLN A 4 -45.90 -54.49 -100.64
N TYR A 5 -44.89 -54.03 -101.38
CA TYR A 5 -44.75 -54.19 -102.84
C TYR A 5 -45.85 -53.51 -103.65
N GLN A 6 -45.47 -52.38 -104.26
CA GLN A 6 -46.16 -51.75 -105.38
C GLN A 6 -46.15 -52.68 -106.60
N LEU A 7 -47.29 -52.73 -107.30
CA LEU A 7 -47.37 -53.21 -108.68
C LEU A 7 -47.88 -52.09 -109.60
N VAL A 8 -47.13 -51.94 -110.68
CA VAL A 8 -47.15 -50.89 -111.70
C VAL A 8 -48.23 -51.19 -112.76
N GLN A 9 -48.82 -50.13 -113.32
CA GLN A 9 -49.73 -50.16 -114.47
C GLN A 9 -49.10 -50.72 -115.74
N ALA A 10 -49.92 -51.35 -116.61
CA ALA A 10 -49.67 -51.38 -118.05
C ALA A 10 -50.96 -51.53 -118.89
N GLY A 11 -51.22 -50.54 -119.75
CA GLY A 11 -51.31 -50.71 -121.22
C GLY A 11 -52.55 -51.32 -121.92
N THR A 12 -53.17 -50.48 -122.76
CA THR A 12 -53.59 -50.71 -124.18
C THR A 12 -54.69 -51.72 -124.60
N GLN A 13 -55.68 -51.16 -125.33
CA GLN A 13 -56.44 -51.68 -126.49
C GLN A 13 -57.25 -53.01 -126.42
N ALA A 14 -58.57 -52.83 -126.56
CA ALA A 14 -59.59 -53.63 -127.27
C ALA A 14 -59.54 -55.17 -127.28
N SER A 15 -60.62 -55.81 -126.82
CA SER A 15 -61.26 -56.92 -127.54
C SER A 15 -62.69 -57.18 -127.04
N PHE A 16 -63.60 -57.28 -128.00
CA PHE A 16 -65.01 -57.67 -127.89
C PHE A 16 -65.09 -59.10 -128.43
N ILE A 17 -65.64 -60.08 -127.71
CA ILE A 17 -66.19 -61.31 -128.32
C ILE A 17 -67.44 -61.77 -127.54
N SER A 18 -68.50 -61.96 -128.32
CA SER A 18 -69.82 -62.52 -128.04
C SER A 18 -69.85 -64.04 -127.88
N SER A 19 -70.85 -64.58 -127.18
CA SER A 19 -71.33 -65.97 -127.33
C SER A 19 -72.86 -66.04 -127.26
N TYR A 20 -73.48 -66.67 -128.25
CA TYR A 20 -74.90 -67.06 -128.29
C TYR A 20 -75.01 -68.59 -128.10
N GLU A 21 -76.09 -69.06 -127.46
CA GLU A 21 -76.33 -70.48 -127.10
C GLU A 21 -77.62 -71.06 -127.73
N ASP A 22 -77.63 -72.40 -127.84
CA ASP A 22 -78.23 -73.26 -128.86
C ASP A 22 -79.71 -73.69 -128.68
N GLU A 23 -80.53 -73.00 -127.88
CA GLU A 23 -81.85 -73.53 -127.46
C GLU A 23 -83.08 -73.14 -128.32
N ILE A 24 -82.89 -72.60 -129.54
CA ILE A 24 -84.01 -71.99 -130.30
C ILE A 24 -84.83 -72.99 -131.14
N PHE A 25 -84.40 -74.25 -131.32
CA PHE A 25 -84.90 -75.08 -132.44
C PHE A 25 -85.88 -76.23 -132.09
N VAL A 26 -86.58 -76.22 -130.94
CA VAL A 26 -87.70 -77.15 -130.67
C VAL A 26 -88.91 -76.44 -130.05
N ASP A 27 -90.02 -76.38 -130.78
CA ASP A 27 -91.17 -75.47 -130.52
C ASP A 27 -91.79 -75.59 -129.12
N ILE A 28 -91.80 -76.78 -128.50
CA ILE A 28 -92.42 -76.97 -127.18
C ILE A 28 -91.52 -76.47 -126.03
N GLN A 29 -90.20 -76.41 -126.22
CA GLN A 29 -89.27 -75.84 -125.24
C GLN A 29 -89.20 -74.32 -125.31
N ARG A 30 -89.49 -73.73 -126.47
CA ARG A 30 -89.48 -72.28 -126.69
C ARG A 30 -90.52 -71.54 -125.85
N GLU A 31 -91.73 -72.08 -125.69
CA GLU A 31 -92.75 -71.42 -124.86
C GLU A 31 -92.43 -71.46 -123.37
N LYS A 32 -91.81 -72.54 -122.88
CA LYS A 32 -91.32 -72.60 -121.49
C LYS A 32 -90.17 -71.63 -121.28
N TYR A 33 -89.21 -71.59 -122.21
CA TYR A 33 -88.08 -70.67 -122.14
C TYR A 33 -88.52 -69.21 -122.25
N LEU A 34 -89.51 -68.89 -123.09
CA LEU A 34 -90.12 -67.56 -123.17
C LEU A 34 -90.82 -67.18 -121.88
N LYS A 35 -91.57 -68.09 -121.24
CA LYS A 35 -92.18 -67.83 -119.94
C LYS A 35 -91.16 -67.66 -118.82
N ASP A 36 -90.09 -68.46 -118.81
CA ASP A 36 -89.01 -68.33 -117.83
C ASP A 36 -88.24 -67.02 -118.05
N LEU A 37 -88.05 -66.59 -119.32
CA LEU A 37 -87.51 -65.28 -119.66
C LEU A 37 -88.46 -64.14 -119.29
N GLU A 38 -89.77 -64.27 -119.48
CA GLU A 38 -90.76 -63.26 -119.06
C GLU A 38 -90.80 -63.13 -117.53
N ILE A 39 -90.74 -64.25 -116.80
CA ILE A 39 -90.64 -64.24 -115.33
C ILE A 39 -89.30 -63.64 -114.90
N GLN A 40 -88.19 -63.95 -115.58
CA GLN A 40 -86.91 -63.29 -115.32
C GLN A 40 -86.96 -61.80 -115.64
N GLU A 41 -87.65 -61.40 -116.72
CA GLU A 41 -87.79 -60.00 -117.12
C GLU A 41 -88.64 -59.24 -116.09
N GLU A 42 -89.74 -59.80 -115.62
CA GLU A 42 -90.54 -59.21 -114.53
C GLU A 42 -89.74 -59.11 -113.24
N ARG A 43 -89.02 -60.18 -112.87
CA ARG A 43 -88.21 -60.19 -111.64
C ARG A 43 -87.04 -59.21 -111.72
N LEU A 44 -86.42 -59.08 -112.89
CA LEU A 44 -85.39 -58.07 -113.14
C LEU A 44 -85.99 -56.67 -113.17
N LYS A 45 -87.19 -56.46 -113.71
CA LYS A 45 -87.90 -55.17 -113.66
C LYS A 45 -88.22 -54.78 -112.22
N GLU A 46 -88.73 -55.70 -111.40
CA GLU A 46 -88.98 -55.46 -109.97
C GLU A 46 -87.68 -55.15 -109.22
N GLN A 47 -86.61 -55.90 -109.47
CA GLN A 47 -85.30 -55.61 -108.89
C GLN A 47 -84.74 -54.26 -109.37
N THR A 48 -84.96 -53.89 -110.64
CA THR A 48 -84.52 -52.61 -111.17
C THR A 48 -85.28 -51.46 -110.52
N VAL A 49 -86.59 -51.62 -110.27
CA VAL A 49 -87.42 -50.63 -109.55
C VAL A 49 -87.00 -50.55 -108.08
N HIS A 50 -86.70 -51.67 -107.44
CA HIS A 50 -86.21 -51.69 -106.06
C HIS A 50 -84.83 -51.02 -105.94
N ILE A 51 -83.89 -51.37 -106.83
CA ILE A 51 -82.55 -50.80 -106.89
C ILE A 51 -82.61 -49.33 -107.27
N SER A 52 -83.50 -48.91 -108.17
CA SER A 52 -83.67 -47.49 -108.49
C SER A 52 -84.21 -46.71 -107.30
N LYS A 53 -85.12 -47.30 -106.51
CA LYS A 53 -85.66 -46.67 -105.30
C LYS A 53 -84.63 -46.60 -104.17
N GLU A 54 -83.83 -47.65 -104.00
CA GLU A 54 -82.66 -47.66 -103.10
C GLU A 54 -81.61 -46.64 -103.54
N LEU A 55 -81.29 -46.57 -104.84
CA LEU A 55 -80.37 -45.57 -105.40
C LEU A 55 -80.92 -44.15 -105.25
N GLU A 56 -82.22 -43.95 -105.33
CA GLU A 56 -82.85 -42.65 -105.12
C GLU A 56 -82.86 -42.27 -103.63
N ASN A 57 -83.05 -43.24 -102.72
CA ASN A 57 -82.89 -43.03 -101.28
C ASN A 57 -81.45 -42.76 -100.88
N VAL A 58 -80.48 -43.48 -101.47
CA VAL A 58 -79.05 -43.26 -101.25
C VAL A 58 -78.61 -41.94 -101.88
N ARG A 59 -79.13 -41.56 -103.06
CA ARG A 59 -78.90 -40.22 -103.62
C ARG A 59 -79.49 -39.12 -102.74
N LYS A 60 -80.71 -39.29 -102.21
CA LYS A 60 -81.28 -38.34 -101.25
C LYS A 60 -80.45 -38.25 -99.97
N ALA A 61 -80.05 -39.38 -99.40
CA ALA A 61 -79.19 -39.40 -98.21
C ALA A 61 -77.79 -38.82 -98.48
N TRP A 62 -77.24 -39.03 -99.68
CA TRP A 62 -75.96 -38.48 -100.11
C TRP A 62 -76.05 -36.97 -100.41
N ASP A 63 -77.16 -36.52 -101.02
CA ASP A 63 -77.45 -35.10 -101.20
C ASP A 63 -77.72 -34.41 -99.85
N ASP A 64 -78.38 -35.08 -98.90
CA ASP A 64 -78.60 -34.59 -97.54
C ASP A 64 -77.27 -34.49 -96.77
N LEU A 65 -76.33 -35.44 -96.96
CA LEU A 65 -74.99 -35.41 -96.36
C LEU A 65 -74.06 -34.38 -97.03
N ASN A 66 -74.08 -34.23 -98.36
CA ASN A 66 -73.28 -33.25 -99.08
C ASN A 66 -73.78 -31.81 -98.87
N ASN A 67 -75.09 -31.64 -98.67
CA ASN A 67 -75.69 -30.36 -98.30
C ASN A 67 -75.76 -30.16 -96.78
N PHE A 68 -75.28 -31.12 -95.97
CA PHE A 68 -75.12 -30.95 -94.53
C PHE A 68 -73.95 -30.00 -94.26
N GLN A 69 -74.23 -28.71 -94.35
CA GLN A 69 -73.35 -27.67 -93.86
C GLN A 69 -73.78 -27.32 -92.44
N TYR A 70 -72.86 -27.38 -91.48
CA TYR A 70 -73.03 -26.65 -90.23
C TYR A 70 -73.30 -25.20 -90.63
N GLY A 71 -74.44 -24.63 -90.22
CA GLY A 71 -74.75 -23.24 -90.55
C GLY A 71 -73.57 -22.35 -90.15
N LYS A 72 -73.24 -21.32 -90.93
CA LYS A 72 -72.12 -20.39 -90.64
C LYS A 72 -72.10 -19.95 -89.17
N SER A 73 -73.29 -19.81 -88.56
CA SER A 73 -73.49 -19.60 -87.12
C SER A 73 -72.76 -20.61 -86.21
N TYR A 74 -72.85 -21.92 -86.47
CA TYR A 74 -72.27 -22.96 -85.61
C TYR A 74 -70.74 -23.10 -85.80
N ALA A 75 -70.23 -22.97 -87.03
CA ALA A 75 -68.80 -22.95 -87.29
C ALA A 75 -68.12 -21.66 -86.76
N GLU A 76 -68.80 -20.50 -86.87
CA GLU A 76 -68.35 -19.26 -86.24
C GLU A 76 -68.46 -19.33 -84.72
N GLN A 77 -69.47 -19.99 -84.16
CA GLN A 77 -69.59 -20.22 -82.71
C GLN A 77 -68.47 -21.12 -82.18
N LEU A 78 -68.16 -22.22 -82.87
CA LEU A 78 -67.04 -23.09 -82.50
C LEU A 78 -65.69 -22.41 -82.70
N SER A 79 -65.50 -21.67 -83.79
CA SER A 79 -64.27 -20.89 -84.03
C SER A 79 -64.10 -19.78 -82.99
N LYS A 80 -65.19 -19.11 -82.59
CA LYS A 80 -65.18 -18.14 -81.47
C LYS A 80 -64.94 -18.82 -80.13
N ALA A 81 -65.46 -20.03 -79.90
CA ALA A 81 -65.21 -20.79 -78.68
C ALA A 81 -63.74 -21.24 -78.62
N VAL A 82 -63.19 -21.79 -79.70
CA VAL A 82 -61.78 -22.18 -79.79
C VAL A 82 -60.87 -20.96 -79.65
N SER A 83 -61.17 -19.83 -80.30
CA SER A 83 -60.35 -18.62 -80.13
C SER A 83 -60.52 -18.01 -78.73
N ALA A 84 -61.68 -18.17 -78.08
CA ALA A 84 -61.89 -17.73 -76.71
C ALA A 84 -61.09 -18.62 -75.73
N ASP A 85 -61.11 -19.93 -75.93
CA ASP A 85 -60.35 -20.90 -75.15
C ASP A 85 -58.84 -20.72 -75.37
N GLU A 86 -58.38 -20.46 -76.60
CA GLU A 86 -56.98 -20.14 -76.90
C GLU A 86 -56.54 -18.84 -76.22
N GLN A 87 -57.36 -17.79 -76.27
CA GLN A 87 -57.09 -16.55 -75.54
C GLN A 87 -57.11 -16.75 -74.02
N GLU A 88 -57.94 -17.64 -73.51
CA GLU A 88 -58.01 -17.98 -72.08
C GLU A 88 -56.80 -18.79 -71.64
N ILE A 89 -56.34 -19.75 -72.45
CA ILE A 89 -55.10 -20.49 -72.24
C ILE A 89 -53.89 -19.56 -72.28
N GLU A 90 -53.83 -18.63 -73.23
CA GLU A 90 -52.72 -17.67 -73.32
C GLU A 90 -52.69 -16.75 -72.10
N LYS A 91 -53.85 -16.22 -71.67
CA LYS A 91 -53.99 -15.45 -70.42
C LYS A 91 -53.57 -16.25 -69.19
N LEU A 92 -54.02 -17.50 -69.06
CA LEU A 92 -53.64 -18.38 -67.96
C LEU A 92 -52.14 -18.71 -67.98
N SER A 93 -51.52 -18.83 -69.16
CA SER A 93 -50.08 -19.07 -69.30
C SER A 93 -49.25 -17.86 -68.85
N VAL A 94 -49.71 -16.65 -69.16
CA VAL A 94 -49.08 -15.40 -68.69
C VAL A 94 -49.24 -15.27 -67.18
N GLN A 95 -50.45 -15.49 -66.65
CA GLN A 95 -50.70 -15.50 -65.20
C GLN A 95 -49.85 -16.54 -64.46
N LYS A 96 -49.67 -17.73 -65.04
CA LYS A 96 -48.80 -18.76 -64.47
C LYS A 96 -47.35 -18.29 -64.39
N LYS A 97 -46.81 -17.68 -65.45
CA LYS A 97 -45.44 -17.13 -65.45
C LYS A 97 -45.28 -16.00 -64.43
N GLU A 98 -46.25 -15.09 -64.36
CA GLU A 98 -46.24 -14.02 -63.36
C GLU A 98 -46.30 -14.58 -61.93
N LEU A 99 -47.06 -15.65 -61.68
CA LEU A 99 -47.12 -16.32 -60.39
C LEU A 99 -45.80 -17.06 -60.06
N GLU A 100 -45.16 -17.70 -61.04
CA GLU A 100 -43.86 -18.36 -60.86
C GLU A 100 -42.74 -17.35 -60.55
N GLU A 101 -42.74 -16.18 -61.20
CA GLU A 101 -41.83 -15.08 -60.87
C GLU A 101 -42.10 -14.51 -59.47
N LYS A 102 -43.38 -14.28 -59.13
CA LYS A 102 -43.77 -13.85 -57.77
C LYS A 102 -43.37 -14.86 -56.70
N LEU A 103 -43.46 -16.15 -57.00
CA LEU A 103 -43.08 -17.21 -56.07
C LEU A 103 -41.57 -17.21 -55.84
N LYS A 104 -40.76 -17.05 -56.89
CA LYS A 104 -39.30 -16.87 -56.76
C LYS A 104 -38.93 -15.62 -55.96
N THR A 105 -39.60 -14.50 -56.18
CA THR A 105 -39.33 -13.28 -55.39
C THR A 105 -39.72 -13.47 -53.93
N LEU A 106 -40.86 -14.12 -53.65
CA LEU A 106 -41.31 -14.41 -52.29
C LEU A 106 -40.40 -15.41 -51.57
N GLU A 107 -39.85 -16.41 -52.25
CA GLU A 107 -38.88 -17.36 -51.67
C GLU A 107 -37.55 -16.67 -51.34
N ALA A 108 -37.08 -15.76 -52.20
CA ALA A 108 -35.90 -14.93 -51.94
C ALA A 108 -36.14 -13.95 -50.77
N GLU A 109 -37.32 -13.34 -50.70
CA GLU A 109 -37.71 -12.50 -49.58
C GLU A 109 -37.80 -13.31 -48.28
N TRP A 110 -38.43 -14.49 -48.30
CA TRP A 110 -38.56 -15.37 -47.15
C TRP A 110 -37.20 -15.82 -46.60
N THR A 111 -36.27 -16.22 -47.47
CA THR A 111 -34.91 -16.58 -47.05
C THR A 111 -34.14 -15.38 -46.49
N SER A 112 -34.32 -14.18 -47.05
CA SER A 112 -33.74 -12.95 -46.49
C SER A 112 -34.33 -12.62 -45.12
N LEU A 113 -35.63 -12.79 -44.94
CA LEU A 113 -36.34 -12.56 -43.69
C LEU A 113 -35.94 -13.59 -42.63
N GLU A 114 -35.74 -14.86 -43.00
CA GLU A 114 -35.26 -15.89 -42.09
C GLU A 114 -33.83 -15.59 -41.62
N PHE A 115 -32.95 -15.14 -42.52
CA PHE A 115 -31.60 -14.69 -42.17
C PHE A 115 -31.64 -13.48 -41.22
N ASN A 116 -32.43 -12.45 -41.56
CA ASN A 116 -32.59 -11.27 -40.72
C ASN A 116 -33.19 -11.61 -39.35
N ASN A 117 -34.12 -12.57 -39.29
CA ASN A 117 -34.72 -13.00 -38.03
C ASN A 117 -33.67 -13.70 -37.13
N ARG A 118 -32.78 -14.53 -37.70
CA ARG A 118 -31.66 -15.13 -36.95
C ARG A 118 -30.68 -14.07 -36.44
N GLU A 119 -30.35 -13.07 -37.24
CA GLU A 119 -29.51 -11.93 -36.80
C GLU A 119 -30.21 -11.16 -35.67
N CYS A 120 -31.50 -10.88 -35.80
CA CYS A 120 -32.30 -10.25 -34.75
C CYS A 120 -32.32 -11.07 -33.46
N GLU A 121 -32.44 -12.41 -33.54
CA GLU A 121 -32.38 -13.30 -32.36
C GLU A 121 -31.02 -13.25 -31.65
N ILE A 122 -29.92 -13.19 -32.42
CA ILE A 122 -28.56 -13.04 -31.86
C ILE A 122 -28.44 -11.69 -31.14
N ILE A 123 -28.89 -10.61 -31.78
CA ILE A 123 -28.90 -9.26 -31.19
C ILE A 123 -29.77 -9.23 -29.93
N LEU A 124 -30.94 -9.88 -29.93
CA LEU A 124 -31.81 -9.97 -28.76
C LEU A 124 -31.14 -10.70 -27.58
N ARG A 125 -30.39 -11.78 -27.85
CA ARG A 125 -29.60 -12.47 -26.82
C ARG A 125 -28.51 -11.57 -26.26
N GLU A 126 -27.79 -10.82 -27.10
CA GLU A 126 -26.78 -9.87 -26.64
C GLU A 126 -27.38 -8.73 -25.82
N ILE A 127 -28.51 -8.17 -26.25
CA ILE A 127 -29.22 -7.11 -25.53
C ILE A 127 -29.69 -7.62 -24.17
N ASN A 128 -30.25 -8.84 -24.10
CA ASN A 128 -30.67 -9.44 -22.84
C ASN A 128 -29.48 -9.70 -21.90
N ALA A 129 -28.35 -10.20 -22.42
CA ALA A 129 -27.14 -10.36 -21.61
C ALA A 129 -26.62 -9.01 -21.08
N ARG A 130 -26.66 -7.95 -21.89
CA ARG A 130 -26.31 -6.59 -21.47
C ARG A 130 -27.30 -6.03 -20.46
N LYS A 131 -28.60 -6.34 -20.60
CA LYS A 131 -29.64 -5.95 -19.66
C LYS A 131 -29.42 -6.58 -18.28
N GLU A 132 -29.12 -7.87 -18.22
CA GLU A 132 -28.77 -8.54 -16.95
C GLU A 132 -27.51 -7.92 -16.30
N LEU A 133 -26.53 -7.54 -17.13
CA LEU A 133 -25.31 -6.89 -16.66
C LEU A 133 -25.59 -5.47 -16.11
N LEU A 134 -26.49 -4.74 -16.77
CA LEU A 134 -26.97 -3.43 -16.32
C LEU A 134 -27.79 -3.54 -15.04
N GLU A 135 -28.66 -4.54 -14.92
CA GLU A 135 -29.44 -4.80 -13.69
C GLU A 135 -28.53 -5.14 -12.51
N LYS A 136 -27.47 -5.94 -12.72
CA LYS A 136 -26.44 -6.17 -11.70
C LYS A 136 -25.70 -4.88 -11.33
N PHE A 137 -25.30 -4.09 -12.32
CA PHE A 137 -24.63 -2.82 -12.08
C PHE A 137 -25.51 -1.82 -11.30
N LEU A 138 -26.81 -1.74 -11.62
CA LEU A 138 -27.75 -0.88 -10.89
C LEU A 138 -27.95 -1.34 -9.44
N ALA A 139 -27.97 -2.66 -9.18
CA ALA A 139 -28.03 -3.19 -7.82
C ALA A 139 -26.73 -2.90 -7.03
N ASP A 140 -25.57 -3.02 -7.68
CA ASP A 140 -24.28 -2.69 -7.08
C ASP A 140 -24.14 -1.17 -6.82
N ASP A 141 -24.68 -0.31 -7.72
CA ASP A 141 -24.72 1.14 -7.53
C ASP A 141 -25.64 1.55 -6.37
N GLU A 142 -26.78 0.89 -6.18
CA GLU A 142 -27.67 1.16 -5.03
C GLU A 142 -26.95 0.85 -3.70
N GLN A 143 -26.22 -0.27 -3.63
CA GLN A 143 -25.38 -0.56 -2.46
C GLN A 143 -24.25 0.47 -2.29
N TYR A 144 -23.61 0.89 -3.38
CA TYR A 144 -22.58 1.92 -3.34
C TYR A 144 -23.13 3.27 -2.83
N GLN A 145 -24.32 3.69 -3.26
CA GLN A 145 -24.98 4.91 -2.78
C GLN A 145 -25.36 4.82 -1.30
N ILE A 146 -25.78 3.64 -0.81
CA ILE A 146 -26.02 3.40 0.62
C ILE A 146 -24.71 3.49 1.41
N HIS A 147 -23.63 2.85 0.93
CA HIS A 147 -22.32 2.93 1.57
C HIS A 147 -21.75 4.35 1.55
N TYR A 148 -21.97 5.10 0.48
CA TYR A 148 -21.54 6.51 0.36
C TYR A 148 -22.33 7.42 1.30
N ARG A 149 -23.65 7.22 1.46
CA ARG A 149 -24.44 7.93 2.48
C ARG A 149 -23.99 7.59 3.89
N ASN A 150 -23.78 6.31 4.19
CA ASN A 150 -23.30 5.88 5.52
C ASN A 150 -21.90 6.46 5.82
N LEU A 151 -21.02 6.57 4.82
CA LEU A 151 -19.73 7.25 4.95
C LEU A 151 -19.92 8.76 5.22
N GLY A 152 -20.85 9.39 4.52
CA GLY A 152 -21.22 10.80 4.74
C GLY A 152 -21.75 11.05 6.14
N ASP A 153 -22.68 10.21 6.62
CA ASP A 153 -23.25 10.30 7.96
C ASP A 153 -22.21 10.03 9.04
N ALA A 154 -21.36 9.01 8.88
CA ALA A 154 -20.25 8.73 9.78
C ALA A 154 -19.19 9.85 9.79
N SER A 155 -18.93 10.48 8.64
CA SER A 155 -18.03 11.63 8.54
C SER A 155 -18.61 12.87 9.24
N ALA A 156 -19.92 13.11 9.09
CA ALA A 156 -20.62 14.19 9.79
C ALA A 156 -20.64 13.95 11.31
N GLU A 157 -20.86 12.72 11.75
CA GLU A 157 -20.80 12.35 13.17
C GLU A 157 -19.39 12.49 13.74
N SER A 158 -18.36 12.09 13.00
CA SER A 158 -16.95 12.30 13.36
C SER A 158 -16.59 13.79 13.48
N MET A 159 -17.09 14.64 12.58
CA MET A 159 -16.91 16.10 12.66
C MET A 159 -17.61 16.69 13.89
N SER A 160 -18.86 16.29 14.15
CA SER A 160 -19.61 16.64 15.37
C SER A 160 -18.89 16.23 16.65
N LEU A 161 -18.32 15.02 16.69
CA LEU A 161 -17.55 14.53 17.83
C LEU A 161 -16.23 15.28 18.00
N LYS A 162 -15.56 15.68 16.91
CA LYS A 162 -14.38 16.55 16.96
C LYS A 162 -14.71 17.92 17.53
N GLU A 163 -15.80 18.56 17.08
CA GLU A 163 -16.23 19.85 17.63
C GLU A 163 -16.58 19.74 19.12
N LYS A 164 -17.28 18.67 19.54
CA LYS A 164 -17.57 18.42 20.95
C LYS A 164 -16.29 18.23 21.77
N ARG A 165 -15.29 17.51 21.23
CA ARG A 165 -13.99 17.33 21.87
C ARG A 165 -13.22 18.63 21.99
N GLU A 166 -13.27 19.49 20.97
CA GLU A 166 -12.63 20.81 20.98
C GLU A 166 -13.25 21.73 22.04
N LYS A 167 -14.59 21.77 22.11
CA LYS A 167 -15.31 22.51 23.15
C LYS A 167 -14.99 21.98 24.55
N ALA A 168 -15.01 20.67 24.75
CA ALA A 168 -14.63 20.06 26.03
C ALA A 168 -13.16 20.33 26.39
N GLY A 169 -12.27 20.40 25.39
CA GLY A 169 -10.87 20.78 25.57
C GLY A 169 -10.72 22.24 26.05
N GLN A 170 -11.44 23.17 25.42
CA GLN A 170 -11.48 24.58 25.84
C GLN A 170 -12.06 24.76 27.24
N GLU A 171 -13.14 24.05 27.56
CA GLU A 171 -13.73 24.06 28.91
C GLU A 171 -12.74 23.53 29.97
N LEU A 172 -12.01 22.45 29.65
CA LEU A 172 -11.00 21.89 30.55
C LEU A 172 -9.81 22.82 30.76
N GLU A 173 -9.39 23.54 29.71
CA GLU A 173 -8.31 24.53 29.80
C GLU A 173 -8.74 25.77 30.61
N ASN A 174 -9.99 26.22 30.44
CA ASN A 174 -10.59 27.27 31.26
C ASN A 174 -10.69 26.83 32.74
N CYS A 175 -11.13 25.60 33.03
CA CYS A 175 -11.17 25.07 34.38
C CYS A 175 -9.78 24.96 35.01
N ARG A 176 -8.74 24.59 34.23
CA ARG A 176 -7.35 24.56 34.71
C ARG A 176 -6.84 25.96 35.02
N ALA A 177 -7.10 26.94 34.16
CA ALA A 177 -6.72 28.33 34.38
C ALA A 177 -7.38 28.89 35.65
N GLU A 178 -8.66 28.61 35.86
CA GLU A 178 -9.38 29.04 37.07
C GLU A 178 -8.90 28.31 38.33
N ALA A 179 -8.57 27.02 38.23
CA ALA A 179 -7.96 26.28 39.34
C ALA A 179 -6.62 26.88 39.78
N GLU A 180 -5.75 27.25 38.83
CA GLU A 180 -4.47 27.88 39.18
C GLU A 180 -4.63 29.32 39.67
N ARG A 181 -5.64 30.05 39.17
CA ARG A 181 -6.02 31.33 39.75
C ARG A 181 -6.45 31.18 41.21
N ILE A 182 -7.32 30.22 41.51
CA ILE A 182 -7.79 29.95 42.88
C ILE A 182 -6.62 29.49 43.76
N LYS A 183 -5.69 28.69 43.25
CA LYS A 183 -4.51 28.24 43.98
C LYS A 183 -3.57 29.40 44.32
N SER A 184 -3.38 30.36 43.40
CA SER A 184 -2.65 31.60 43.67
C SER A 184 -3.33 32.44 44.75
N ILE A 185 -4.66 32.60 44.67
CA ILE A 185 -5.44 33.31 45.69
C ILE A 185 -5.36 32.61 47.04
N LEU A 186 -5.43 31.28 47.09
CA LEU A 186 -5.27 30.50 48.32
C LEU A 186 -3.87 30.65 48.92
N TYR A 187 -2.83 30.69 48.10
CA TYR A 187 -1.47 30.94 48.55
C TYR A 187 -1.34 32.35 49.16
N GLU A 188 -1.84 33.38 48.48
CA GLU A 188 -1.87 34.75 49.01
C GLU A 188 -2.69 34.84 50.30
N LYS A 189 -3.86 34.20 50.37
CA LYS A 189 -4.70 34.22 51.58
C LYS A 189 -4.12 33.43 52.74
N ASN A 190 -3.46 32.29 52.48
CA ASN A 190 -2.75 31.53 53.52
C ASN A 190 -1.55 32.31 54.05
N THR A 191 -0.74 32.91 53.18
CA THR A 191 0.38 33.75 53.64
C THR A 191 -0.10 34.95 54.45
N LEU A 192 -1.23 35.56 54.07
CA LEU A 192 -1.85 36.63 54.86
C LEU A 192 -2.38 36.09 56.19
N PHE A 193 -3.04 34.93 56.20
CA PHE A 193 -3.55 34.28 57.40
C PHE A 193 -2.42 33.91 58.37
N ASP A 194 -1.33 33.35 57.88
CA ASP A 194 -0.16 33.00 58.69
C ASP A 194 0.46 34.25 59.31
N ARG A 195 0.60 35.34 58.54
CA ARG A 195 1.03 36.65 59.07
C ARG A 195 0.09 37.19 60.13
N THR A 196 -1.22 37.21 59.87
CA THR A 196 -2.22 37.68 60.83
C THR A 196 -2.27 36.80 62.07
N ARG A 197 -2.06 35.49 61.94
CA ARG A 197 -2.01 34.53 63.06
C ARG A 197 -0.75 34.68 63.90
N GLU A 198 0.39 34.95 63.27
CA GLU A 198 1.63 35.30 63.97
C GLU A 198 1.48 36.62 64.72
N SER A 199 0.90 37.65 64.10
CA SER A 199 0.56 38.90 64.80
C SER A 199 -0.41 38.65 65.95
N TYR A 200 -1.49 37.89 65.74
CA TYR A 200 -2.45 37.55 66.80
C TYR A 200 -1.79 36.81 67.97
N ARG A 201 -0.92 35.82 67.71
CA ARG A 201 -0.16 35.11 68.76
C ARG A 201 0.74 36.03 69.58
N LYS A 202 1.29 37.09 69.00
CA LYS A 202 2.09 38.09 69.73
C LYS A 202 1.24 38.90 70.72
N TYR A 203 -0.03 39.11 70.41
CA TYR A 203 -0.95 39.94 71.21
C TYR A 203 -2.03 39.15 71.98
N GLU A 204 -2.01 37.81 71.93
CA GLU A 204 -3.00 36.90 72.54
C GLU A 204 -3.14 37.09 74.06
N ASN A 205 -2.10 37.57 74.73
CA ASN A 205 -2.06 37.81 76.18
C ASN A 205 -2.03 39.32 76.54
N ALA A 206 -2.28 40.22 75.59
CA ALA A 206 -2.29 41.65 75.85
C ALA A 206 -3.61 42.07 76.54
N GLY A 207 -3.51 42.76 77.69
CA GLY A 207 -4.68 43.25 78.43
C GLY A 207 -5.34 44.46 77.77
N GLU A 208 -6.63 44.67 78.04
CA GLU A 208 -7.39 45.83 77.52
C GLU A 208 -6.77 47.16 77.96
N ALA A 209 -6.43 48.00 76.99
CA ALA A 209 -5.93 49.35 77.19
C ALA A 209 -6.78 50.36 76.40
N ASN A 210 -6.77 51.63 76.82
CA ASN A 210 -7.57 52.69 76.21
C ASN A 210 -7.17 52.92 74.74
N LEU A 211 -8.18 52.98 73.85
CA LEU A 211 -8.02 53.25 72.42
C LEU A 211 -7.45 54.66 72.20
N LEU A 212 -6.29 54.71 71.56
CA LEU A 212 -5.68 55.92 71.00
C LEU A 212 -6.08 56.04 69.53
N ASP A 213 -6.24 57.27 69.04
CA ASP A 213 -6.83 57.60 67.71
C ASP A 213 -5.87 57.42 66.51
N ASP A 214 -4.67 56.88 66.71
CA ASP A 214 -3.65 56.75 65.65
C ASP A 214 -3.70 55.41 64.91
N SER A 215 -3.16 55.37 63.68
CA SER A 215 -3.20 54.18 62.80
C SER A 215 -2.27 53.06 63.29
N TYR A 216 -2.75 51.80 63.25
CA TYR A 216 -2.05 50.59 63.72
C TYR A 216 -0.63 50.45 63.13
N GLU A 217 -0.43 50.81 61.85
CA GLU A 217 0.86 50.69 61.17
C GLU A 217 1.93 51.66 61.69
N GLN A 218 1.52 52.82 62.21
CA GLN A 218 2.44 53.78 62.82
C GLN A 218 2.86 53.31 64.23
N MET A 219 1.93 52.74 64.99
CA MET A 219 2.22 52.19 66.32
C MET A 219 3.09 50.92 66.28
N GLU A 220 2.92 50.05 65.27
CA GLU A 220 3.78 48.86 65.10
C GLU A 220 5.22 49.25 64.75
N GLN A 221 5.40 50.29 63.92
CA GLN A 221 6.73 50.85 63.61
C GLN A 221 7.40 51.50 64.83
N GLU A 222 6.65 52.25 65.64
CA GLU A 222 7.16 52.80 66.90
C GLU A 222 7.52 51.70 67.91
N TYR A 223 6.71 50.65 67.99
CA TYR A 223 6.99 49.48 68.84
C TYR A 223 8.25 48.73 68.39
N GLU A 224 8.43 48.48 67.09
CA GLU A 224 9.64 47.85 66.56
C GLU A 224 10.90 48.73 66.74
N GLN A 225 10.78 50.05 66.59
CA GLN A 225 11.86 50.98 66.91
C GLN A 225 12.21 50.96 68.40
N LEU A 226 11.22 50.94 69.29
CA LEU A 226 11.43 50.82 70.73
C LEU A 226 12.09 49.48 71.10
N LEU A 227 11.70 48.38 70.47
CA LEU A 227 12.26 47.04 70.71
C LEU A 227 13.71 46.92 70.20
N LYS A 228 14.02 47.60 69.09
CA LYS A 228 15.38 47.72 68.57
C LYS A 228 16.26 48.59 69.48
N ASN A 229 15.75 49.72 69.95
CA ASN A 229 16.40 50.56 70.95
C ASN A 229 16.59 49.81 72.28
N GLN A 230 15.65 48.95 72.66
CA GLN A 230 15.75 48.12 73.85
C GLN A 230 16.84 47.05 73.72
N LYS A 231 16.99 46.43 72.53
CA LYS A 231 18.07 45.48 72.24
C LYS A 231 19.45 46.15 72.19
N GLU A 232 19.56 47.33 71.61
CA GLU A 232 20.79 48.13 71.61
C GLU A 232 21.14 48.62 73.04
N ALA A 233 20.13 48.99 73.83
CA ALA A 233 20.30 49.31 75.25
C ALA A 233 20.71 48.07 76.07
N LEU A 234 20.13 46.89 75.82
CA LEU A 234 20.49 45.61 76.45
C LEU A 234 21.94 45.21 76.11
N SER A 235 22.36 45.37 74.86
CA SER A 235 23.75 45.13 74.45
C SER A 235 24.72 46.07 75.17
N SER A 236 24.40 47.36 75.29
CA SER A 236 25.26 48.31 76.02
C SER A 236 25.25 48.07 77.54
N LEU A 237 24.12 47.57 78.08
CA LEU A 237 24.00 47.14 79.47
C LEU A 237 24.77 45.84 79.74
N GLU A 238 24.80 44.88 78.81
CA GLU A 238 25.60 43.66 78.91
C GLU A 238 27.11 43.96 78.83
N GLU A 239 27.51 44.93 78.01
CA GLU A 239 28.88 45.45 77.97
C GLU A 239 29.26 46.18 79.27
N MET A 240 28.35 47.00 79.82
CA MET A 240 28.52 47.59 81.14
C MET A 240 28.52 46.53 82.26
N LEU A 241 27.71 45.48 82.16
CA LEU A 241 27.64 44.37 83.12
C LEU A 241 28.94 43.56 83.09
N ARG A 242 29.51 43.34 81.91
CA ARG A 242 30.81 42.68 81.74
C ARG A 242 31.96 43.52 82.29
N GLY A 243 31.92 44.84 82.07
CA GLY A 243 32.85 45.79 82.70
C GLY A 243 32.67 45.88 84.22
N LYS A 244 31.43 45.79 84.73
CA LYS A 244 31.11 45.76 86.16
C LYS A 244 31.46 44.44 86.81
N LEU A 245 31.36 43.31 86.12
CA LEU A 245 31.81 41.99 86.56
C LEU A 245 33.35 41.90 86.60
N GLN A 246 34.05 42.57 85.69
CA GLN A 246 35.50 42.76 85.80
C GLN A 246 35.87 43.65 86.99
N GLN A 247 35.10 44.72 87.26
CA GLN A 247 35.27 45.54 88.46
C GLN A 247 34.97 44.74 89.74
N LEU A 248 33.94 43.89 89.73
CA LEU A 248 33.59 42.98 90.83
C LEU A 248 34.67 41.93 91.06
N SER A 249 35.23 41.33 90.02
CA SER A 249 36.40 40.44 90.14
C SER A 249 37.60 41.17 90.73
N THR A 250 37.92 42.40 90.30
CA THR A 250 39.00 43.19 90.94
C THR A 250 38.69 43.59 92.38
N ILE A 251 37.41 43.69 92.76
CA ILE A 251 36.96 43.99 94.13
C ILE A 251 36.90 42.71 94.97
N GLU A 252 36.56 41.56 94.40
CA GLU A 252 36.59 40.23 95.01
C GLU A 252 38.03 39.73 95.19
N ASP A 253 38.94 40.04 94.25
CA ASP A 253 40.39 39.86 94.41
C ASP A 253 40.93 40.79 95.50
N ALA A 254 40.45 42.05 95.56
CA ALA A 254 40.79 42.97 96.66
C ALA A 254 40.16 42.59 98.01
N LEU A 255 38.99 41.93 98.03
CA LEU A 255 38.32 41.38 99.23
C LEU A 255 38.91 40.03 99.64
N ALA A 256 39.49 39.27 98.72
CA ALA A 256 40.25 38.05 99.00
C ALA A 256 41.68 38.38 99.48
N GLU A 257 42.28 39.50 99.04
CA GLU A 257 43.51 40.07 99.61
C GLU A 257 43.31 40.60 101.04
N ILE A 258 42.08 40.98 101.40
CA ILE A 258 41.72 41.48 102.75
C ILE A 258 40.96 40.37 103.49
N GLU A 259 41.68 39.52 104.22
CA GLU A 259 41.14 38.44 105.06
C GLU A 259 40.31 38.97 106.26
N VAL A 260 39.14 39.57 106.02
CA VAL A 260 38.17 39.97 107.06
C VAL A 260 36.74 39.59 106.68
N ASP A 261 36.05 38.98 107.64
CA ASP A 261 34.72 38.36 107.59
C ASP A 261 33.60 39.42 107.51
N GLN A 262 32.53 39.14 106.76
CA GLN A 262 31.36 40.02 106.55
C GLN A 262 30.44 40.09 107.79
N LYS A 263 31.03 40.20 108.99
CA LYS A 263 30.33 40.39 110.27
C LYS A 263 30.11 41.85 110.63
N ASP A 264 30.91 42.76 110.07
CA ASP A 264 31.04 44.12 110.63
C ASP A 264 30.47 45.22 109.74
N TYR A 265 29.54 44.89 108.84
CA TYR A 265 28.68 45.92 108.26
C TYR A 265 27.25 45.37 108.20
N GLU A 266 26.65 45.16 109.35
CA GLU A 266 26.10 46.24 110.17
C GLU A 266 25.19 47.13 109.33
N THR A 267 23.92 47.15 109.72
CA THR A 267 22.90 48.10 109.28
C THR A 267 22.24 47.79 107.93
N LEU A 268 21.38 46.76 107.87
CA LEU A 268 19.93 47.06 107.88
C LEU A 268 19.02 45.83 107.98
N HIS A 269 17.77 46.15 108.33
CA HIS A 269 16.76 45.33 108.98
C HIS A 269 15.91 44.44 108.06
N TYR A 270 15.46 43.37 108.69
CA TYR A 270 14.56 42.32 108.23
C TYR A 270 13.09 42.79 108.09
N ASP A 271 12.45 42.51 106.94
CA ASP A 271 10.99 42.65 106.71
C ASP A 271 10.32 41.26 106.55
N ARG A 272 9.17 41.06 107.21
CA ARG A 272 8.65 39.76 107.65
C ARG A 272 7.71 39.07 106.66
N GLN A 273 7.21 39.73 105.62
CA GLN A 273 6.26 39.11 104.67
C GLN A 273 6.91 38.57 103.38
N GLU A 274 7.99 39.20 102.89
CA GLU A 274 8.83 38.63 101.80
C GLU A 274 9.42 37.27 102.23
N LEU A 275 9.78 37.17 103.51
CA LEU A 275 10.21 35.96 104.19
C LEU A 275 9.14 34.86 104.26
N GLN A 276 7.84 35.15 104.15
CA GLN A 276 6.80 34.11 104.27
C GLN A 276 6.38 33.50 102.95
N ARG A 277 6.50 34.20 101.82
CA ARG A 277 6.18 33.58 100.51
C ARG A 277 7.33 32.74 99.99
N LEU A 278 8.57 33.24 100.09
CA LEU A 278 9.78 32.46 99.81
C LEU A 278 9.86 31.19 100.70
N LYS A 279 9.33 31.23 101.93
CA LYS A 279 9.16 30.06 102.82
C LYS A 279 8.24 28.94 102.31
N SER A 280 7.35 29.20 101.34
CA SER A 280 6.35 28.20 100.93
C SER A 280 6.80 27.36 99.72
N GLU A 281 7.45 27.96 98.72
CA GLU A 281 7.98 27.21 97.58
C GLU A 281 9.31 26.53 97.89
N VAL A 282 10.16 27.18 98.71
CA VAL A 282 11.35 26.55 99.26
C VAL A 282 10.99 25.31 100.09
N SER A 283 9.87 25.31 100.81
CA SER A 283 9.44 24.17 101.64
C SER A 283 9.15 22.88 100.86
N VAL A 284 8.71 22.94 99.60
CA VAL A 284 8.32 21.75 98.83
C VAL A 284 9.55 21.10 98.18
N LEU A 285 10.38 21.91 97.54
CA LEU A 285 11.66 21.46 96.97
C LEU A 285 12.68 21.10 98.07
N GLU A 286 12.64 21.79 99.22
CA GLU A 286 13.33 21.33 100.42
C GLU A 286 12.80 20.00 100.90
N ALA A 287 11.52 19.66 100.86
CA ALA A 287 11.05 18.37 101.40
C ALA A 287 11.62 17.15 100.65
N GLU A 288 11.75 17.23 99.32
CA GLU A 288 12.31 16.16 98.48
C GLU A 288 13.84 16.14 98.54
N LYS A 289 14.48 17.31 98.50
CA LYS A 289 15.91 17.45 98.77
C LYS A 289 16.26 16.98 100.18
N ILE A 290 15.46 17.30 101.20
CA ILE A 290 15.58 16.86 102.59
C ILE A 290 15.40 15.34 102.69
N LYS A 291 14.62 14.66 101.85
CA LYS A 291 14.58 13.17 101.89
C LYS A 291 15.88 12.57 101.36
N ALA A 292 16.43 13.10 100.26
CA ALA A 292 17.71 12.67 99.71
C ALA A 292 18.88 13.06 100.63
N ASP A 293 18.92 14.29 101.13
CA ASP A 293 19.87 14.83 102.13
C ASP A 293 19.66 14.23 103.52
N ARG A 294 18.47 13.73 103.88
CA ARG A 294 18.30 12.91 105.10
C ARG A 294 18.88 11.53 104.90
N ASN A 295 18.83 10.93 103.71
CA ASN A 295 19.51 9.65 103.49
C ASN A 295 21.03 9.83 103.43
N LEU A 296 21.51 10.84 102.71
CA LEU A 296 22.93 11.20 102.61
C LEU A 296 23.46 11.75 103.95
N GLY A 297 22.63 12.51 104.66
CA GLY A 297 22.85 13.01 106.01
C GLY A 297 22.77 11.91 107.07
N ASN A 298 21.88 10.93 106.97
CA ASN A 298 21.87 9.76 107.86
C ASN A 298 23.11 8.90 107.63
N LEU A 299 23.59 8.78 106.39
CA LEU A 299 24.87 8.15 106.06
C LEU A 299 26.06 8.96 106.60
N ARG A 300 26.05 10.30 106.51
CA ARG A 300 27.07 11.18 107.12
C ARG A 300 27.01 11.24 108.65
N ILE A 301 25.82 11.16 109.25
CA ILE A 301 25.60 11.12 110.69
C ILE A 301 25.99 9.75 111.24
N THR A 302 25.74 8.66 110.52
CA THR A 302 26.25 7.33 110.90
C THR A 302 27.76 7.24 110.73
N PHE A 303 28.33 7.85 109.69
CA PHE A 303 29.78 8.00 109.51
C PHE A 303 30.40 8.83 110.65
N GLY A 304 29.85 10.01 110.97
CA GLY A 304 30.29 10.87 112.06
C GLY A 304 30.03 10.29 113.46
N LYS A 305 28.98 9.48 113.66
CA LYS A 305 28.75 8.70 114.89
C LYS A 305 29.77 7.58 115.06
N MET A 306 30.23 6.97 113.97
CA MET A 306 31.31 5.99 114.01
C MET A 306 32.66 6.66 114.31
N GLU A 307 32.94 7.85 113.75
CA GLU A 307 34.12 8.67 114.10
C GLU A 307 34.11 9.08 115.58
N THR A 308 32.99 9.62 116.08
CA THR A 308 32.88 10.01 117.50
C THR A 308 32.88 8.81 118.44
N MET A 309 32.36 7.64 118.05
CA MET A 309 32.54 6.40 118.83
C MET A 309 34.00 5.93 118.82
N LEU A 310 34.75 6.18 117.75
CA LEU A 310 36.18 5.90 117.65
C LEU A 310 36.96 6.81 118.60
N ASP A 311 36.62 8.10 118.65
CA ASP A 311 37.19 9.08 119.58
C ASP A 311 36.80 8.79 121.04
N TYR A 312 35.57 8.38 121.31
CA TYR A 312 35.11 8.01 122.66
C TYR A 312 35.75 6.70 123.14
N ALA A 313 35.96 5.73 122.24
CA ALA A 313 36.70 4.51 122.54
C ALA A 313 38.18 4.81 122.81
N ALA A 314 38.80 5.73 122.06
CA ALA A 314 40.16 6.20 122.30
C ALA A 314 40.29 6.94 123.65
N ALA A 315 39.30 7.76 124.03
CA ALA A 315 39.25 8.45 125.32
C ALA A 315 38.96 7.50 126.50
N ALA A 316 38.10 6.49 126.33
CA ALA A 316 37.82 5.48 127.34
C ALA A 316 39.04 4.58 127.61
N LEU A 317 39.81 4.24 126.57
CA LEU A 317 41.12 3.60 126.69
C LEU A 317 42.07 4.45 127.55
N HIS A 318 42.16 5.75 127.23
CA HIS A 318 43.02 6.69 127.95
C HIS A 318 42.62 6.87 129.43
N ASN A 319 41.32 6.85 129.75
CA ASN A 319 40.80 6.95 131.12
C ASN A 319 41.01 5.67 131.96
N LEU A 320 41.18 4.52 131.30
CA LEU A 320 41.59 3.27 131.93
C LEU A 320 43.12 3.15 132.08
N GLY A 321 43.86 4.19 131.71
CA GLY A 321 45.33 4.24 131.78
C GLY A 321 46.04 3.50 130.65
N LEU A 322 45.33 3.16 129.57
CA LEU A 322 45.86 2.42 128.42
C LEU A 322 45.91 3.32 127.18
N THR A 323 47.09 3.46 126.58
CA THR A 323 47.29 4.25 125.35
C THR A 323 47.05 3.45 124.08
N GLU A 324 46.99 2.11 124.18
CA GLU A 324 46.66 1.22 123.07
C GLU A 324 45.71 0.10 123.51
N PRO A 325 44.84 -0.41 122.61
CA PRO A 325 43.94 -1.52 122.93
C PRO A 325 44.70 -2.80 123.32
N LEU A 326 44.09 -3.62 124.19
CA LEU A 326 44.64 -4.90 124.68
C LEU A 326 45.14 -5.79 123.53
N GLU A 327 46.29 -6.45 123.72
CA GLU A 327 46.82 -7.39 122.74
C GLU A 327 45.81 -8.50 122.38
N LYS A 328 45.86 -8.93 121.11
CA LYS A 328 44.96 -9.92 120.48
C LYS A 328 44.70 -11.18 121.31
N SER A 329 45.65 -11.58 122.15
CA SER A 329 45.59 -12.76 123.00
C SER A 329 44.70 -12.60 124.24
N ARG A 330 44.27 -11.38 124.60
CA ARG A 330 43.48 -11.07 125.81
C ARG A 330 42.04 -10.64 125.51
N ILE A 331 41.61 -10.64 124.26
CA ILE A 331 40.23 -10.32 123.86
C ILE A 331 39.45 -11.62 123.66
N LEU A 332 38.46 -11.87 124.52
CA LEU A 332 37.72 -13.15 124.63
C LEU A 332 36.56 -13.31 123.62
N GLN A 333 36.51 -12.56 122.51
CA GLN A 333 35.46 -12.66 121.49
C GLN A 333 35.98 -12.73 120.04
N ASP A 334 35.13 -13.28 119.15
CA ASP A 334 35.41 -13.78 117.80
C ASP A 334 35.65 -12.65 116.74
N TYR A 335 36.74 -11.91 116.92
CA TYR A 335 37.08 -10.68 116.19
C TYR A 335 37.31 -10.87 114.68
N ASP A 336 37.95 -11.97 114.27
CA ASP A 336 38.37 -12.18 112.88
C ASP A 336 37.19 -12.35 111.90
N ARG A 337 36.04 -12.86 112.38
CA ARG A 337 34.87 -13.09 111.52
C ARG A 337 34.17 -11.80 111.12
N ARG A 338 34.09 -10.81 112.02
CA ARG A 338 33.43 -9.52 111.76
C ARG A 338 34.17 -8.67 110.74
N LEU A 339 35.50 -8.66 110.81
CA LEU A 339 36.33 -7.90 109.87
C LEU A 339 36.16 -8.40 108.43
N LYS A 340 35.90 -9.70 108.26
CA LYS A 340 35.75 -10.34 106.95
C LYS A 340 34.43 -9.97 106.26
N ASN A 341 33.33 -9.86 107.01
CA ASN A 341 32.01 -9.55 106.44
C ASN A 341 31.92 -8.10 105.95
N LEU A 342 32.44 -7.14 106.73
CA LEU A 342 32.45 -5.72 106.37
C LEU A 342 33.25 -5.43 105.09
N LYS A 343 34.37 -6.14 104.90
CA LYS A 343 35.13 -6.04 103.64
C LYS A 343 34.30 -6.49 102.43
N SER A 344 33.52 -7.57 102.57
CA SER A 344 32.75 -8.11 101.45
C SER A 344 31.60 -7.21 100.98
N GLU A 345 30.96 -6.44 101.88
CA GLU A 345 29.89 -5.50 101.50
C GLU A 345 30.43 -4.27 100.78
N LEU A 346 31.60 -3.78 101.21
CA LEU A 346 32.27 -2.65 100.59
C LEU A 346 32.72 -2.98 99.16
N ASP A 347 33.22 -4.21 98.96
CA ASP A 347 33.60 -4.71 97.64
C ASP A 347 32.40 -4.78 96.67
N GLN A 348 31.21 -5.20 97.13
CA GLN A 348 30.01 -5.30 96.28
C GLN A 348 29.47 -3.96 95.78
N LEU A 349 29.51 -2.92 96.61
CA LEU A 349 29.05 -1.59 96.22
C LEU A 349 29.99 -0.95 95.21
N HIS A 350 31.30 -1.14 95.40
CA HIS A 350 32.31 -0.61 94.51
C HIS A 350 32.27 -1.28 93.13
N GLU A 351 31.89 -2.56 93.06
CA GLU A 351 31.65 -3.26 91.78
C GLU A 351 30.46 -2.67 91.00
N LYS A 352 29.37 -2.30 91.66
CA LYS A 352 28.20 -1.70 90.99
C LYS A 352 28.48 -0.30 90.43
N GLU A 353 29.20 0.52 91.19
CA GLU A 353 29.66 1.84 90.76
C GLU A 353 30.56 1.74 89.50
N LYS A 354 31.53 0.82 89.54
CA LYS A 354 32.41 0.54 88.39
C LYS A 354 31.64 0.07 87.16
N ALA A 355 30.62 -0.76 87.32
CA ALA A 355 29.82 -1.26 86.20
C ALA A 355 29.03 -0.14 85.49
N ALA A 356 28.42 0.78 86.26
CA ALA A 356 27.67 1.90 85.69
C ALA A 356 28.59 2.92 84.98
N SER A 357 29.76 3.23 85.55
CA SER A 357 30.74 4.11 84.91
C SER A 357 31.22 3.53 83.57
N ARG A 358 31.53 2.23 83.54
CA ARG A 358 31.98 1.53 82.32
C ARG A 358 30.95 1.63 81.19
N LEU A 359 29.65 1.45 81.47
CA LEU A 359 28.59 1.58 80.46
C LEU A 359 28.47 3.01 79.92
N GLY A 360 28.58 4.02 80.79
CA GLY A 360 28.56 5.42 80.37
C GLY A 360 29.71 5.78 79.43
N ASP A 361 30.90 5.26 79.70
CA ASP A 361 32.10 5.50 78.88
C ASP A 361 31.99 4.81 77.51
N ILE A 362 31.44 3.59 77.46
CA ILE A 362 31.19 2.86 76.20
C ILE A 362 30.21 3.63 75.30
N CYS A 363 29.10 4.12 75.83
CA CYS A 363 28.12 4.87 75.04
C CYS A 363 28.70 6.18 74.48
N LYS A 364 29.47 6.94 75.26
CA LYS A 364 30.14 8.16 74.79
C LYS A 364 31.15 7.87 73.68
N SER A 365 31.92 6.78 73.82
CA SER A 365 32.85 6.34 72.79
C SER A 365 32.15 5.98 71.48
N LEU A 366 31.03 5.25 71.55
CA LEU A 366 30.24 4.85 70.38
C LEU A 366 29.65 6.06 69.64
N VAL A 367 29.11 7.04 70.36
CA VAL A 367 28.55 8.27 69.73
C VAL A 367 29.60 9.02 68.94
N GLY A 368 30.80 9.22 69.50
CA GLY A 368 31.90 9.87 68.77
C GLY A 368 32.29 9.11 67.50
N ARG A 369 32.39 7.78 67.61
CA ARG A 369 32.75 6.92 66.46
C ARG A 369 31.67 6.85 65.39
N ILE A 370 30.40 7.04 65.73
CA ILE A 370 29.29 7.14 64.76
C ILE A 370 29.36 8.48 64.01
N GLN A 371 29.60 9.58 64.72
CA GLN A 371 29.71 10.92 64.13
C GLN A 371 30.88 11.03 63.14
N ASP A 372 31.98 10.31 63.38
CA ASP A 372 33.12 10.23 62.45
C ASP A 372 32.78 9.52 61.12
N ILE A 373 31.72 8.69 61.09
CA ILE A 373 31.36 7.86 59.93
C ILE A 373 30.20 8.50 59.14
N ILE A 374 29.30 9.20 59.82
CA ILE A 374 28.08 9.76 59.23
C ILE A 374 27.97 11.24 59.60
N THR A 375 28.04 12.11 58.59
CA THR A 375 27.55 13.49 58.69
C THR A 375 26.03 13.44 58.73
N VAL A 376 25.47 13.56 59.93
CA VAL A 376 24.04 13.34 60.21
C VAL A 376 23.16 14.30 59.40
N ALA A 377 22.26 13.74 58.58
CA ALA A 377 20.99 14.37 58.25
C ALA A 377 19.91 13.66 59.08
N TYR A 378 19.25 14.40 59.96
CA TYR A 378 18.27 13.85 60.89
C TYR A 378 17.03 13.37 60.13
N VAL A 379 16.82 12.06 60.09
CA VAL A 379 15.53 11.47 59.70
C VAL A 379 15.05 10.66 60.91
N PRO A 380 13.84 10.92 61.43
CA PRO A 380 13.30 10.13 62.51
C PRO A 380 12.99 8.73 61.97
N ILE A 381 13.76 7.74 62.40
CA ILE A 381 13.45 6.32 62.17
C ILE A 381 12.74 5.82 63.42
N GLY A 382 11.70 5.01 63.24
CA GLY A 382 10.93 4.38 64.32
C GLY A 382 11.75 3.42 65.19
N ASP A 383 11.12 2.91 66.25
CA ASP A 383 11.69 2.09 67.34
C ASP A 383 12.94 1.28 66.95
N PHE A 384 14.11 1.79 67.33
CA PHE A 384 15.39 1.12 67.19
C PHE A 384 15.77 0.46 68.53
N GLY A 385 15.87 -0.88 68.55
CA GLY A 385 16.28 -1.64 69.72
C GLY A 385 17.80 -1.79 69.82
N LEU A 386 18.37 -1.47 70.99
CA LEU A 386 19.79 -1.72 71.30
C LEU A 386 19.99 -3.19 71.73
N GLU A 387 20.98 -3.86 71.15
CA GLU A 387 21.39 -5.22 71.55
C GLU A 387 22.26 -5.19 72.83
N GLU A 388 22.36 -6.32 73.55
CA GLU A 388 23.20 -6.44 74.76
C GLU A 388 24.69 -6.16 74.49
N ASP A 389 25.18 -6.46 73.28
CA ASP A 389 26.51 -6.10 72.80
C ASP A 389 26.45 -4.96 71.77
N MET A 390 26.45 -3.74 72.29
CA MET A 390 26.40 -2.52 71.49
C MET A 390 27.60 -2.36 70.54
N GLU A 391 28.77 -2.92 70.89
CA GLU A 391 30.00 -2.81 70.09
C GLU A 391 29.95 -3.74 68.87
N ALA A 392 29.45 -4.96 69.05
CA ALA A 392 29.21 -5.88 67.95
C ALA A 392 28.12 -5.37 67.00
N GLN A 393 27.02 -4.80 67.55
CA GLN A 393 25.95 -4.19 66.76
C GLN A 393 26.48 -3.01 65.93
N PHE A 394 27.27 -2.11 66.54
CA PHE A 394 27.90 -0.99 65.85
C PHE A 394 28.85 -1.45 64.73
N THR A 395 29.70 -2.45 64.99
CA THR A 395 30.66 -2.95 64.00
C THR A 395 29.95 -3.55 62.79
N LYS A 396 28.89 -4.35 63.00
CA LYS A 396 28.06 -4.90 61.91
C LYS A 396 27.42 -3.81 61.06
N LEU A 397 26.83 -2.78 61.69
CA LEU A 397 26.19 -1.67 60.98
C LEU A 397 27.21 -0.83 60.22
N LYS A 398 28.38 -0.57 60.83
CA LYS A 398 29.49 0.13 60.19
C LYS A 398 30.00 -0.59 58.96
N ASP A 399 30.22 -1.90 59.06
CA ASP A 399 30.69 -2.70 57.93
C ASP A 399 29.62 -2.79 56.84
N SER A 400 28.35 -2.94 57.22
CA SER A 400 27.22 -2.90 56.28
C SER A 400 27.13 -1.56 55.53
N TYR A 401 27.29 -0.44 56.24
CA TYR A 401 27.30 0.89 55.65
C TYR A 401 28.52 1.09 54.72
N ARG A 402 29.72 0.67 55.15
CA ARG A 402 30.93 0.72 54.31
C ARG A 402 30.79 -0.12 53.05
N ASN A 403 30.23 -1.32 53.16
CA ASN A 403 29.97 -2.21 52.02
C ASN A 403 28.92 -1.61 51.08
N ALA A 404 27.85 -1.01 51.61
CA ALA A 404 26.87 -0.31 50.80
C ALA A 404 27.48 0.89 50.06
N ARG A 405 28.27 1.73 50.75
CA ARG A 405 28.91 2.91 50.18
C ARG A 405 29.97 2.56 49.13
N THR A 406 30.71 1.48 49.34
CA THR A 406 31.67 0.97 48.34
C THR A 406 30.96 0.42 47.11
N THR A 407 29.87 -0.34 47.29
CA THR A 407 29.05 -0.88 46.20
C THR A 407 28.38 0.23 45.38
N GLU A 408 27.84 1.25 46.05
CA GLU A 408 27.28 2.45 45.42
C GLU A 408 28.34 3.17 44.57
N ASN A 409 29.52 3.42 45.14
CA ASN A 409 30.63 4.06 44.43
C ASN A 409 31.11 3.25 43.22
N GLN A 410 31.19 1.92 43.35
CA GLN A 410 31.54 1.04 42.23
C GLN A 410 30.48 1.09 41.12
N SER A 411 29.21 1.00 41.48
CA SER A 411 28.08 1.07 40.53
C SER A 411 28.02 2.41 39.82
N ARG A 412 28.23 3.51 40.55
CA ARG A 412 28.30 4.86 39.99
C ARG A 412 29.44 5.01 38.99
N LYS A 413 30.66 4.57 39.34
CA LYS A 413 31.80 4.57 38.41
C LYS A 413 31.54 3.71 37.17
N ALA A 414 30.89 2.55 37.33
CA ALA A 414 30.52 1.69 36.21
C ALA A 414 29.53 2.39 35.26
N CYS A 415 28.48 3.02 35.79
CA CYS A 415 27.53 3.81 35.00
C CYS A 415 28.20 4.97 34.27
N GLN A 416 29.10 5.71 34.93
CA GLN A 416 29.86 6.80 34.31
C GLN A 416 30.74 6.30 33.16
N ASN A 417 31.47 5.20 33.37
CA ASN A 417 32.32 4.61 32.34
C ASN A 417 31.50 4.15 31.13
N LEU A 418 30.37 3.49 31.38
CA LEU A 418 29.45 3.04 30.34
C LEU A 418 28.90 4.22 29.53
N TYR A 419 28.46 5.30 30.21
CA TYR A 419 27.98 6.50 29.52
C TYR A 419 29.07 7.15 28.66
N ARG A 420 30.31 7.28 29.17
CA ARG A 420 31.43 7.82 28.39
C ARG A 420 31.75 6.96 27.17
N GLU A 421 31.72 5.64 27.32
CA GLU A 421 31.94 4.70 26.22
C GLU A 421 30.87 4.83 25.13
N ILE A 422 29.60 4.85 25.52
CA ILE A 422 28.48 5.05 24.60
C ILE A 422 28.63 6.41 23.89
N ARG A 423 28.89 7.48 24.65
CA ARG A 423 29.08 8.82 24.07
C ARG A 423 30.22 8.81 23.04
N ARG A 424 31.37 8.23 23.35
CA ARG A 424 32.50 8.13 22.41
C ARG A 424 32.13 7.37 21.13
N ASN A 425 31.38 6.28 21.25
CA ASN A 425 31.11 5.39 20.13
C ASN A 425 29.96 5.87 19.22
N TYR A 426 29.03 6.70 19.74
CA TYR A 426 27.78 7.03 19.05
C TYR A 426 27.54 8.52 18.81
N LEU A 427 28.28 9.42 19.46
CA LEU A 427 28.13 10.86 19.25
C LEU A 427 28.40 11.24 17.78
N GLY A 428 27.51 12.04 17.18
CA GLY A 428 27.65 12.53 15.80
C GLY A 428 27.31 11.50 14.71
N LYS A 429 26.98 10.24 15.05
CA LYS A 429 26.52 9.25 14.06
C LYS A 429 25.06 9.46 13.64
N ASN A 430 24.24 9.94 14.56
CA ASN A 430 22.81 10.21 14.34
C ASN A 430 22.38 11.40 15.21
N GLN A 431 21.59 12.31 14.65
CA GLN A 431 21.16 13.52 15.34
C GLN A 431 20.30 13.20 16.57
N CYS A 432 19.30 12.33 16.44
CA CYS A 432 18.42 11.96 17.56
C CYS A 432 19.19 11.27 18.70
N VAL A 433 20.17 10.44 18.37
CA VAL A 433 21.05 9.80 19.37
C VAL A 433 21.95 10.84 20.04
N THR A 434 22.43 11.82 19.28
CA THR A 434 23.24 12.94 19.80
C THR A 434 22.42 13.79 20.76
N ASP A 435 21.19 14.18 20.39
CA ASP A 435 20.28 14.95 21.25
C ASP A 435 19.96 14.20 22.57
N ILE A 436 19.77 12.87 22.50
CA ILE A 436 19.57 12.04 23.69
C ILE A 436 20.82 12.06 24.58
N LEU A 437 22.01 11.87 24.00
CA LEU A 437 23.27 11.88 24.75
C LEU A 437 23.58 13.24 25.37
N GLU A 438 23.29 14.33 24.68
CA GLU A 438 23.43 15.70 25.19
C GLU A 438 22.43 15.97 26.31
N SER A 439 21.17 15.53 26.17
CA SER A 439 20.18 15.66 27.25
C SER A 439 20.51 14.85 28.50
N LEU A 440 21.26 13.76 28.37
CA LEU A 440 21.75 12.99 29.52
C LEU A 440 23.01 13.60 30.12
N SER A 441 23.73 14.46 29.37
CA SER A 441 24.94 15.12 29.86
C SER A 441 24.66 16.24 30.86
N THR A 442 23.41 16.72 30.93
CA THR A 442 22.96 17.72 31.91
C THR A 442 22.68 17.11 33.29
N LEU A 443 22.64 15.77 33.39
CA LEU A 443 22.52 15.07 34.67
C LEU A 443 23.91 15.02 35.32
N ASN A 444 24.10 15.75 36.42
CA ASN A 444 25.36 15.82 37.16
C ASN A 444 25.61 14.52 37.94
N LEU A 445 25.96 13.45 37.23
CA LEU A 445 26.30 12.13 37.80
C LEU A 445 27.62 12.12 38.58
N ASP A 446 28.33 13.26 38.63
CA ASP A 446 29.64 13.42 39.25
C ASP A 446 29.56 13.90 40.72
N ASP A 447 28.38 14.33 41.19
CA ASP A 447 28.20 14.75 42.57
C ASP A 447 28.25 13.54 43.54
N GLU A 448 29.01 13.67 44.64
CA GLU A 448 29.18 12.63 45.67
C GLU A 448 28.09 12.64 46.74
N GLN A 449 27.26 13.69 46.76
CA GLN A 449 26.18 13.91 47.71
C GLN A 449 24.81 14.05 47.02
N ILE A 450 24.59 13.29 45.95
CA ILE A 450 23.29 13.26 45.26
C ILE A 450 22.24 12.71 46.23
N ARG A 451 21.25 13.54 46.53
CA ARG A 451 20.10 13.16 47.36
C ARG A 451 19.21 12.15 46.61
N PHE A 452 18.56 11.26 47.36
CA PHE A 452 17.74 10.18 46.80
C PHE A 452 16.61 10.66 45.88
N ASP A 453 16.01 11.81 46.19
CA ASP A 453 14.98 12.48 45.38
C ASP A 453 15.50 12.84 43.97
N ILE A 454 16.76 13.26 43.86
CA ILE A 454 17.40 13.59 42.58
C ILE A 454 17.72 12.30 41.79
N VAL A 455 18.15 11.23 42.47
CA VAL A 455 18.41 9.92 41.82
C VAL A 455 17.14 9.36 41.19
N TYR A 456 16.00 9.49 41.87
CA TYR A 456 14.71 9.08 41.33
C TYR A 456 14.36 9.82 40.04
N PHE A 457 14.53 11.15 40.01
CA PHE A 457 14.30 11.95 38.80
C PHE A 457 15.23 11.53 37.65
N TYR A 458 16.52 11.28 37.94
CA TYR A 458 17.45 10.79 36.93
C TYR A 458 17.01 9.45 36.34
N MET A 459 16.55 8.51 37.19
CA MET A 459 16.03 7.22 36.74
C MET A 459 14.83 7.39 35.80
N GLU A 460 13.90 8.28 36.12
CA GLU A 460 12.73 8.56 35.27
C GLU A 460 13.16 9.12 33.90
N GLU A 461 14.11 10.06 33.88
CA GLU A 461 14.65 10.60 32.64
C GLU A 461 15.37 9.51 31.81
N PHE A 462 16.21 8.66 32.44
CA PHE A 462 16.82 7.52 31.75
C PHE A 462 15.78 6.56 31.16
N MET A 463 14.67 6.30 31.87
CA MET A 463 13.59 5.46 31.37
C MET A 463 12.90 6.08 30.15
N LYS A 464 12.60 7.39 30.18
CA LYS A 464 12.03 8.11 29.03
C LYS A 464 12.97 8.08 27.83
N LYS A 465 14.28 8.33 28.02
CA LYS A 465 15.26 8.28 26.93
C LYS A 465 15.41 6.87 26.36
N ARG A 466 15.37 5.83 27.21
CA ARG A 466 15.34 4.43 26.75
C ARG A 466 14.11 4.15 25.89
N GLU A 467 12.94 4.60 26.30
CA GLU A 467 11.72 4.45 25.51
C GLU A 467 11.83 5.14 24.14
N ASN A 468 12.42 6.34 24.10
CA ASN A 468 12.67 7.05 22.85
C ASN A 468 13.65 6.29 21.93
N LEU A 469 14.72 5.71 22.49
CA LEU A 469 15.64 4.86 21.71
C LEU A 469 14.95 3.60 21.18
N LEU A 470 14.07 2.98 21.96
CA LEU A 470 13.29 1.83 21.50
C LEU A 470 12.35 2.21 20.36
N LYS A 471 11.67 3.36 20.45
CA LYS A 471 10.84 3.90 19.36
C LYS A 471 11.67 4.18 18.11
N LEU A 472 12.87 4.74 18.26
CA LEU A 472 13.79 5.00 17.16
C LEU A 472 14.28 3.70 16.50
N SER A 473 14.62 2.68 17.30
CA SER A 473 14.98 1.34 16.79
C SER A 473 13.82 0.74 16.00
N ALA A 474 12.61 0.71 16.57
CA ALA A 474 11.42 0.18 15.90
C ALA A 474 11.11 0.93 14.59
N PHE A 475 11.32 2.26 14.57
CA PHE A 475 11.22 3.05 13.36
C PHE A 475 12.23 2.58 12.29
N TYR A 476 13.51 2.45 12.63
CA TYR A 476 14.52 1.98 11.68
C TYR A 476 14.31 0.54 11.23
N ASP A 477 13.84 -0.35 12.10
CA ASP A 477 13.49 -1.73 11.74
C ASP A 477 12.36 -1.73 10.70
N SER A 478 11.33 -0.89 10.90
CA SER A 478 10.27 -0.70 9.91
C SER A 478 10.79 -0.11 8.59
N GLN A 479 11.72 0.86 8.64
CA GLN A 479 12.35 1.41 7.43
C GLN A 479 13.15 0.34 6.68
N LEU A 480 13.93 -0.49 7.38
CA LEU A 480 14.68 -1.60 6.78
C LEU A 480 13.75 -2.64 6.15
N GLU A 481 12.65 -2.98 6.83
CA GLU A 481 11.65 -3.88 6.29
C GLU A 481 10.98 -3.30 5.03
N ASN A 482 10.64 -2.01 5.05
CA ASN A 482 10.09 -1.33 3.88
C ASN A 482 11.08 -1.32 2.72
N ILE A 483 12.37 -1.03 2.96
CA ILE A 483 13.41 -1.08 1.93
C ILE A 483 13.54 -2.50 1.36
N ALA A 484 13.53 -3.54 2.20
CA ALA A 484 13.57 -4.93 1.74
C ALA A 484 12.33 -5.29 0.90
N ARG A 485 11.15 -4.83 1.31
CA ARG A 485 9.89 -5.01 0.57
C ARG A 485 9.93 -4.30 -0.78
N THR A 486 10.36 -3.04 -0.81
CA THR A 486 10.52 -2.27 -2.05
C THR A 486 11.54 -2.91 -2.98
N ARG A 487 12.67 -3.42 -2.45
CA ARG A 487 13.66 -4.18 -3.24
C ARG A 487 13.01 -5.38 -3.92
N ASN A 488 12.28 -6.20 -3.18
CA ASN A 488 11.58 -7.37 -3.74
C ASN A 488 10.53 -6.96 -4.78
N GLN A 489 9.78 -5.88 -4.53
CA GLN A 489 8.82 -5.34 -5.49
C GLN A 489 9.49 -4.89 -6.79
N ILE A 490 10.66 -4.23 -6.72
CA ILE A 490 11.43 -3.84 -7.90
C ILE A 490 11.87 -5.08 -8.69
N ILE A 491 12.36 -6.12 -8.01
CA ILE A 491 12.75 -7.38 -8.65
C ILE A 491 11.55 -8.00 -9.37
N ASP A 492 10.41 -8.12 -8.69
CA ASP A 492 9.20 -8.72 -9.26
C ASP A 492 8.66 -7.89 -10.45
N GLN A 493 8.75 -6.56 -10.39
CA GLN A 493 8.43 -5.67 -11.51
C GLN A 493 9.40 -5.85 -12.68
N CYS A 494 10.70 -5.97 -12.43
CA CYS A 494 11.70 -6.21 -13.46
C CYS A 494 11.49 -7.57 -14.15
N ILE A 495 11.17 -8.61 -13.39
CA ILE A 495 10.82 -9.93 -13.93
C ILE A 495 9.55 -9.84 -14.76
N SER A 496 8.51 -9.18 -14.25
CA SER A 496 7.24 -9.02 -14.96
C SER A 496 7.44 -8.26 -16.27
N HIS A 497 8.19 -7.16 -16.26
CA HIS A 497 8.50 -6.39 -17.45
C HIS A 497 9.32 -7.20 -18.47
N ALA A 498 10.33 -7.93 -18.01
CA ALA A 498 11.11 -8.83 -18.87
C ALA A 498 10.24 -9.96 -19.46
N ALA A 499 9.29 -10.50 -18.68
CA ALA A 499 8.38 -11.56 -19.10
C ALA A 499 7.40 -11.06 -20.17
N LEU A 500 6.88 -9.83 -20.02
CA LEU A 500 6.08 -9.19 -21.06
C LEU A 500 6.87 -9.06 -22.37
N ILE A 501 8.11 -8.58 -22.31
CA ILE A 501 8.98 -8.49 -23.50
C ILE A 501 9.24 -9.87 -24.11
N TYR A 502 9.46 -10.88 -23.28
CA TYR A 502 9.66 -12.26 -23.74
C TYR A 502 8.44 -12.80 -24.49
N ASP A 503 7.23 -12.58 -23.96
CA ASP A 503 5.97 -12.98 -24.58
C ASP A 503 5.72 -12.20 -25.88
N ASP A 504 6.04 -10.90 -25.88
CA ASP A 504 5.97 -10.04 -27.06
C ASP A 504 6.91 -10.50 -28.17
N VAL A 505 8.14 -10.89 -27.84
CA VAL A 505 9.10 -11.47 -28.80
C VAL A 505 8.55 -12.78 -29.39
N LYS A 506 7.93 -13.64 -28.57
CA LYS A 506 7.24 -14.85 -29.05
C LYS A 506 6.07 -14.49 -29.97
N LEU A 507 5.27 -13.48 -29.62
CA LEU A 507 4.14 -13.04 -30.43
C LEU A 507 4.58 -12.50 -31.79
N ILE A 508 5.66 -11.71 -31.85
CA ILE A 508 6.26 -11.25 -33.11
C ILE A 508 6.65 -12.44 -34.00
N ALA A 509 7.30 -13.45 -33.43
CA ALA A 509 7.66 -14.64 -34.20
C ALA A 509 6.43 -15.44 -34.68
N GLN A 510 5.39 -15.56 -33.84
CA GLN A 510 4.15 -16.28 -34.17
C GLN A 510 3.29 -15.58 -35.22
N SER A 511 3.24 -14.24 -35.17
CA SER A 511 2.49 -13.42 -36.12
C SER A 511 3.10 -13.40 -37.53
N SER A 512 4.33 -13.88 -37.69
CA SER A 512 5.01 -14.00 -38.99
C SER A 512 4.54 -15.16 -39.89
N LYS A 513 3.43 -15.84 -39.55
CA LYS A 513 2.91 -16.96 -40.33
C LYS A 513 2.11 -16.47 -41.54
N ILE A 514 2.56 -16.82 -42.74
CA ILE A 514 2.03 -16.30 -44.00
C ILE A 514 1.53 -17.42 -44.90
N ARG A 515 0.36 -17.22 -45.52
CA ARG A 515 -0.21 -18.15 -46.48
C ARG A 515 0.37 -17.88 -47.87
N LEU A 516 1.50 -18.50 -48.17
CA LEU A 516 2.14 -18.42 -49.49
C LEU A 516 1.34 -19.23 -50.53
N THR A 517 1.12 -18.66 -51.70
CA THR A 517 0.38 -19.33 -52.77
C THR A 517 1.11 -20.59 -53.24
N GLY A 518 0.43 -21.74 -53.25
CA GLY A 518 1.00 -23.03 -53.65
C GLY A 518 1.48 -23.90 -52.48
N LYS A 519 1.38 -23.41 -51.23
CA LYS A 519 1.55 -24.23 -50.02
C LYS A 519 0.19 -24.44 -49.33
N SER A 520 -0.05 -25.65 -48.85
CA SER A 520 -1.30 -26.01 -48.16
C SER A 520 -1.41 -25.44 -46.74
N ARG A 521 -0.27 -25.19 -46.08
CA ARG A 521 -0.17 -24.68 -44.71
C ARG A 521 0.51 -23.31 -44.67
N PRO A 522 0.14 -22.42 -43.71
CA PRO A 522 0.88 -21.19 -43.45
C PRO A 522 2.35 -21.49 -43.14
N VAL A 523 3.25 -20.72 -43.74
CA VAL A 523 4.69 -20.83 -43.54
C VAL A 523 5.13 -19.75 -42.56
N GLN A 524 5.86 -20.13 -41.51
CA GLN A 524 6.47 -19.17 -40.60
C GLN A 524 7.62 -18.48 -41.31
N MET A 525 7.59 -17.16 -41.41
CA MET A 525 8.60 -16.40 -42.15
C MET A 525 9.73 -15.87 -41.28
N LEU A 526 9.46 -15.67 -39.99
CA LEU A 526 10.40 -15.22 -38.99
C LEU A 526 10.38 -16.17 -37.80
N ARG A 527 11.55 -16.66 -37.41
CA ARG A 527 11.73 -17.44 -36.18
C ARG A 527 12.79 -16.77 -35.33
N ILE A 528 12.40 -16.34 -34.14
CA ILE A 528 13.30 -15.80 -33.13
C ILE A 528 13.54 -16.92 -32.12
N ASP A 529 14.80 -17.31 -31.95
CA ASP A 529 15.19 -18.48 -31.16
C ASP A 529 15.37 -18.10 -29.68
N VAL A 530 14.24 -17.79 -29.04
CA VAL A 530 14.15 -17.63 -27.59
C VAL A 530 13.90 -19.00 -26.95
N PRO A 531 14.47 -19.30 -25.77
CA PRO A 531 14.20 -20.55 -25.05
C PRO A 531 12.70 -20.74 -24.83
N ASP A 532 12.20 -21.95 -25.07
CA ASP A 532 10.77 -22.27 -24.96
C ASP A 532 10.27 -22.19 -23.51
N GLU A 533 11.13 -22.59 -22.56
CA GLU A 533 10.90 -22.52 -21.12
C GLU A 533 11.88 -21.57 -20.45
N LEU A 534 11.38 -20.76 -19.51
CA LEU A 534 12.21 -19.93 -18.64
C LEU A 534 12.90 -20.82 -17.60
N GLY A 535 14.21 -20.65 -17.41
CA GLY A 535 14.99 -21.47 -16.48
C GLY A 535 14.52 -21.31 -15.03
N SER A 536 14.71 -22.35 -14.22
CA SER A 536 14.27 -22.39 -12.81
C SER A 536 14.90 -21.31 -11.92
N ASP A 537 16.11 -20.83 -12.28
CA ASP A 537 16.84 -19.79 -11.55
C ASP A 537 16.75 -18.40 -12.21
N MET A 538 15.58 -18.04 -12.74
CA MET A 538 15.36 -16.70 -13.29
C MET A 538 15.40 -15.61 -12.21
N ARG A 539 14.82 -15.90 -11.04
CA ARG A 539 14.70 -14.94 -9.95
C ARG A 539 16.05 -14.67 -9.29
N GLY A 540 16.85 -15.70 -9.01
CA GLY A 540 18.18 -15.54 -8.41
C GLY A 540 19.14 -14.76 -9.29
N ARG A 541 19.08 -14.95 -10.62
CA ARG A 541 19.86 -14.13 -11.58
C ARG A 541 19.43 -12.67 -11.57
N MET A 542 18.12 -12.40 -11.57
CA MET A 542 17.60 -11.03 -11.49
C MET A 542 17.97 -10.37 -10.16
N GLU A 543 17.83 -11.07 -9.04
CA GLU A 543 18.23 -10.61 -7.71
C GLU A 543 19.71 -10.23 -7.68
N SER A 544 20.59 -11.13 -8.13
CA SER A 544 22.04 -10.89 -8.18
C SER A 544 22.40 -9.70 -9.08
N TYR A 545 21.70 -9.55 -10.21
CA TYR A 545 21.91 -8.45 -11.14
C TYR A 545 21.46 -7.10 -10.55
N ILE A 546 20.30 -7.05 -9.91
CA ILE A 546 19.79 -5.84 -9.25
C ILE A 546 20.70 -5.46 -8.08
N ASP A 547 21.18 -6.44 -7.29
CA ASP A 547 22.12 -6.17 -6.20
C ASP A 547 23.45 -5.59 -6.69
N HIS A 548 24.02 -6.18 -7.76
CA HIS A 548 25.22 -5.65 -8.38
C HIS A 548 25.00 -4.25 -8.95
N SER A 549 23.83 -4.01 -9.55
CA SER A 549 23.44 -2.70 -10.05
C SER A 549 23.34 -1.67 -8.91
N LEU A 550 22.68 -2.02 -7.81
CA LEU A 550 22.57 -1.16 -6.62
C LEU A 550 23.94 -0.85 -6.01
N GLN A 551 24.83 -1.84 -5.90
CA GLN A 551 26.20 -1.62 -5.42
C GLN A 551 26.95 -0.65 -6.32
N THR A 552 26.90 -0.86 -7.64
CA THR A 552 27.51 0.04 -8.62
C THR A 552 26.97 1.47 -8.48
N MET A 553 25.66 1.61 -8.26
CA MET A 553 25.04 2.92 -8.05
C MET A 553 25.49 3.59 -6.75
N VAL A 554 25.59 2.84 -5.65
CA VAL A 554 26.06 3.35 -4.36
C VAL A 554 27.52 3.83 -4.45
N GLU A 555 28.38 3.08 -5.13
CA GLU A 555 29.77 3.46 -5.36
C GLU A 555 29.88 4.76 -6.17
N LEU A 556 29.06 4.90 -7.21
CA LEU A 556 29.01 6.12 -8.04
C LEU A 556 28.47 7.32 -7.25
N CYS A 557 27.47 7.12 -6.39
CA CYS A 557 26.94 8.17 -5.53
C CYS A 557 27.96 8.61 -4.46
N LYS A 558 28.76 7.70 -3.93
CA LYS A 558 29.83 8.02 -2.95
C LYS A 558 31.03 8.73 -3.60
N ALA A 559 31.31 8.44 -4.86
CA ALA A 559 32.44 9.01 -5.59
C ALA A 559 32.18 10.38 -6.23
N GLY A 560 30.92 10.85 -6.28
CA GLY A 560 30.51 12.03 -7.04
C GLY A 560 29.99 13.19 -6.20
N ASP A 561 30.68 14.32 -6.26
CA ASP A 561 30.16 15.65 -5.95
C ASP A 561 29.01 15.99 -6.92
N GLY A 562 28.01 16.78 -6.50
CA GLY A 562 26.65 16.88 -7.08
C GLY A 562 26.49 17.21 -8.58
N SER A 563 27.57 17.39 -9.33
CA SER A 563 27.59 17.68 -10.79
C SER A 563 27.47 16.45 -11.71
N GLN A 564 27.41 15.23 -11.16
CA GLN A 564 27.38 13.96 -11.93
C GLN A 564 25.99 13.35 -12.09
N GLU A 565 24.91 14.09 -11.81
CA GLU A 565 23.55 13.54 -11.77
C GLU A 565 23.13 12.86 -13.08
N LYS A 566 23.45 13.49 -14.20
CA LYS A 566 23.17 12.96 -15.53
C LYS A 566 23.88 11.63 -15.79
N LYS A 567 25.13 11.48 -15.37
CA LYS A 567 25.94 10.28 -15.63
C LYS A 567 25.43 9.05 -14.91
N TRP A 568 24.99 9.19 -13.65
CA TRP A 568 24.42 8.04 -12.95
C TRP A 568 23.01 7.73 -13.45
N LYS A 569 22.20 8.71 -13.87
CA LYS A 569 20.90 8.47 -14.53
C LYS A 569 21.04 7.72 -15.86
N ASP A 570 21.99 8.13 -16.69
CA ASP A 570 22.29 7.45 -17.96
C ASP A 570 22.72 6.00 -17.70
N LYS A 571 23.58 5.79 -16.69
CA LYS A 571 24.04 4.45 -16.30
C LYS A 571 22.94 3.60 -15.70
N LEU A 572 22.05 4.17 -14.88
CA LEU A 572 20.86 3.49 -14.35
C LEU A 572 19.92 3.08 -15.49
N THR A 573 19.71 3.97 -16.46
CA THR A 573 18.86 3.69 -17.64
C THR A 573 19.43 2.55 -18.48
N ALA A 574 20.76 2.49 -18.64
CA ALA A 574 21.42 1.39 -19.31
C ALA A 574 21.26 0.05 -18.54
N LEU A 575 21.46 0.07 -17.22
CA LEU A 575 21.33 -1.13 -16.36
C LEU A 575 19.89 -1.66 -16.31
N MET A 576 18.90 -0.76 -16.28
CA MET A 576 17.47 -1.10 -16.23
C MET A 576 16.83 -1.20 -17.61
N SER A 577 17.62 -1.24 -18.68
CA SER A 577 17.10 -1.31 -20.05
C SER A 577 16.36 -2.63 -20.30
N SER A 578 15.30 -2.57 -21.09
CA SER A 578 14.50 -3.74 -21.51
C SER A 578 15.36 -4.89 -22.05
N ARG A 579 16.45 -4.56 -22.75
CA ARG A 579 17.42 -5.52 -23.27
C ARG A 579 18.13 -6.27 -22.14
N GLU A 580 18.67 -5.56 -21.15
CA GLU A 580 19.41 -6.21 -20.07
C GLU A 580 18.50 -7.03 -19.17
N LEU A 581 17.30 -6.55 -18.86
CA LEU A 581 16.32 -7.32 -18.09
C LEU A 581 15.92 -8.61 -18.81
N LEU A 582 15.70 -8.55 -20.12
CA LEU A 582 15.44 -9.74 -20.94
C LEU A 582 16.64 -10.70 -20.96
N ASN A 583 17.87 -10.18 -21.05
CA ASN A 583 19.08 -11.01 -21.00
C ASN A 583 19.17 -11.79 -19.68
N GLN A 584 18.83 -11.17 -18.54
CA GLN A 584 18.83 -11.85 -17.23
C GLN A 584 17.72 -12.90 -17.14
N LEU A 585 16.54 -12.60 -17.68
CA LEU A 585 15.40 -13.52 -17.70
C LEU A 585 15.72 -14.77 -18.55
N ILE A 586 16.25 -14.58 -19.76
CA ILE A 586 16.55 -15.66 -20.69
C ILE A 586 17.86 -16.38 -20.35
N GLY A 587 18.85 -15.68 -19.81
CA GLY A 587 20.17 -16.21 -19.51
C GLY A 587 21.17 -16.15 -20.66
N THR A 588 20.81 -15.48 -21.75
CA THR A 588 21.67 -15.36 -22.94
C THR A 588 21.62 -13.93 -23.46
N ASN A 589 22.78 -13.42 -23.87
CA ASN A 589 22.91 -12.08 -24.45
C ASN A 589 22.78 -12.06 -25.98
N LYS A 590 22.54 -13.22 -26.61
CA LYS A 590 22.45 -13.40 -28.06
C LYS A 590 21.27 -14.29 -28.39
N ILE A 591 20.29 -13.72 -29.07
CA ILE A 591 19.09 -14.43 -29.55
C ILE A 591 19.22 -14.54 -31.07
N PRO A 592 19.47 -15.73 -31.63
CA PRO A 592 19.59 -15.88 -33.07
C PRO A 592 18.23 -15.70 -33.75
N VAL A 593 18.23 -15.01 -34.88
CA VAL A 593 17.04 -14.77 -35.70
C VAL A 593 17.17 -15.53 -37.01
N TYR A 594 16.13 -16.25 -37.38
CA TYR A 594 16.04 -17.00 -38.62
C TYR A 594 14.92 -16.43 -39.49
N VAL A 595 15.17 -16.37 -40.79
CA VAL A 595 14.23 -15.90 -41.80
C VAL A 595 14.04 -16.95 -42.88
N TYR A 596 12.81 -17.08 -43.35
CA TYR A 596 12.48 -18.04 -44.38
C TYR A 596 12.90 -17.52 -45.76
N LYS A 597 13.78 -18.26 -46.42
CA LYS A 597 14.20 -17.98 -47.79
C LYS A 597 13.14 -18.49 -48.77
N ILE A 598 12.69 -17.60 -49.65
CA ILE A 598 11.84 -17.94 -50.80
C ILE A 598 12.72 -17.93 -52.04
N ASP A 599 12.79 -19.08 -52.72
CA ASP A 599 13.56 -19.33 -53.93
C ASP A 599 12.62 -19.89 -55.01
N LEU A 600 13.05 -19.81 -56.28
CA LEU A 600 12.33 -20.38 -57.42
C LEU A 600 12.25 -21.91 -57.30
N ASN A 601 13.31 -22.53 -56.78
CA ASN A 601 13.37 -23.97 -56.56
C ASN A 601 12.85 -24.34 -55.17
N ASP A 602 11.75 -25.08 -55.13
CA ASP A 602 11.04 -25.44 -53.90
C ASP A 602 11.89 -26.24 -52.89
N LYS A 603 12.95 -26.92 -53.35
CA LYS A 603 13.91 -27.67 -52.52
C LYS A 603 14.91 -26.77 -51.78
N ASN A 604 15.13 -25.54 -52.26
CA ASN A 604 16.05 -24.57 -51.66
C ASN A 604 15.34 -23.64 -50.66
N ASN A 605 14.02 -23.81 -50.50
CA ASN A 605 13.23 -23.07 -49.54
C ASN A 605 13.50 -23.58 -48.13
N GLY A 606 13.81 -22.68 -47.20
CA GLY A 606 14.15 -23.06 -45.83
C GLY A 606 14.53 -21.89 -44.94
N MET A 607 14.60 -22.16 -43.64
CA MET A 607 15.05 -21.18 -42.66
C MET A 607 16.56 -20.97 -42.77
N LYS A 608 16.98 -19.71 -42.89
CA LYS A 608 18.38 -19.30 -42.80
C LYS A 608 18.56 -18.33 -41.64
N LYS A 609 19.73 -18.32 -41.02
CA LYS A 609 20.08 -17.26 -40.06
C LYS A 609 20.04 -15.91 -40.76
N TRP A 610 19.63 -14.88 -40.03
CA TRP A 610 19.52 -13.52 -40.55
C TRP A 610 20.83 -13.04 -41.17
N GLU A 611 21.95 -13.26 -40.49
CA GLU A 611 23.28 -12.85 -40.94
C GLU A 611 23.64 -13.53 -42.27
N ASP A 612 23.37 -14.83 -42.38
CA ASP A 612 23.60 -15.61 -43.59
C ASP A 612 22.68 -15.18 -44.74
N ALA A 613 21.41 -14.87 -44.44
CA ALA A 613 20.45 -14.36 -45.41
C ALA A 613 20.89 -12.98 -45.95
N MET A 614 21.42 -12.11 -45.08
CA MET A 614 21.93 -10.79 -45.49
C MET A 614 23.23 -10.86 -46.28
N ALA A 615 24.07 -11.87 -46.07
CA ALA A 615 25.30 -12.06 -46.84
C ALA A 615 25.04 -12.76 -48.19
N GLN A 616 24.29 -13.85 -48.20
CA GLN A 616 24.24 -14.81 -49.32
C GLN A 616 23.06 -14.62 -50.28
N ASN A 617 21.98 -13.95 -49.87
CA ASN A 617 20.78 -13.84 -50.72
C ASN A 617 20.97 -12.85 -51.87
N SER A 618 20.20 -13.02 -52.93
CA SER A 618 20.13 -12.04 -54.03
C SER A 618 19.47 -10.72 -53.57
N GLY A 619 19.65 -9.64 -54.34
CA GLY A 619 19.05 -8.34 -54.02
C GLY A 619 17.52 -8.40 -53.85
N GLY A 620 16.84 -9.18 -54.70
CA GLY A 620 15.40 -9.36 -54.62
C GLY A 620 14.96 -10.25 -53.45
N GLU A 621 15.70 -11.32 -53.17
CA GLU A 621 15.42 -12.18 -52.01
C GLU A 621 15.56 -11.41 -50.68
N LYS A 622 16.58 -10.55 -50.58
CA LYS A 622 16.74 -9.64 -49.43
C LYS A 622 15.54 -8.72 -49.25
N PHE A 623 15.03 -8.15 -50.35
CA PHE A 623 13.85 -7.29 -50.30
C PHE A 623 12.64 -8.01 -49.70
N VAL A 624 12.34 -9.25 -50.13
CA VAL A 624 11.21 -10.02 -49.58
C VAL A 624 11.39 -10.30 -48.09
N VAL A 625 12.61 -10.63 -47.66
CA VAL A 625 12.94 -10.85 -46.24
C VAL A 625 12.71 -9.58 -45.41
N PHE A 626 13.23 -8.43 -45.86
CA PHE A 626 13.00 -7.14 -45.19
C PHE A 626 11.53 -6.76 -45.15
N PHE A 627 10.84 -6.90 -46.28
CA PHE A 627 9.42 -6.59 -46.40
C PHE A 627 8.60 -7.45 -45.43
N THR A 628 8.95 -8.73 -45.29
CA THR A 628 8.28 -9.62 -44.33
C THR A 628 8.53 -9.20 -42.89
N MET A 629 9.76 -8.87 -42.53
CA MET A 629 10.12 -8.43 -41.18
C MET A 629 9.39 -7.13 -40.81
N VAL A 630 9.45 -6.12 -41.68
CA VAL A 630 8.78 -4.83 -41.46
C VAL A 630 7.26 -5.01 -41.39
N SER A 631 6.66 -5.80 -42.29
CA SER A 631 5.22 -6.08 -42.27
C SER A 631 4.78 -6.75 -40.96
N THR A 632 5.57 -7.72 -40.47
CA THR A 632 5.30 -8.42 -39.21
C THR A 632 5.40 -7.45 -38.03
N LEU A 633 6.44 -6.61 -37.98
CA LEU A 633 6.64 -5.63 -36.91
C LEU A 633 5.54 -4.55 -36.91
N ILE A 634 5.17 -4.00 -38.07
CA ILE A 634 4.06 -3.04 -38.17
C ILE A 634 2.78 -3.67 -37.65
N SER A 635 2.51 -4.92 -38.05
CA SER A 635 1.32 -5.63 -37.59
C SER A 635 1.32 -5.85 -36.08
N TYR A 636 2.47 -6.22 -35.51
CA TYR A 636 2.63 -6.38 -34.07
C TYR A 636 2.44 -5.06 -33.30
N ILE A 637 3.11 -3.97 -33.71
CA ILE A 637 3.01 -2.66 -33.05
C ILE A 637 1.55 -2.22 -32.97
N ARG A 638 0.81 -2.38 -34.07
CA ARG A 638 -0.61 -2.03 -34.14
C ARG A 638 -1.48 -2.90 -33.24
N GLU A 639 -1.17 -4.19 -33.13
CA GLU A 639 -1.84 -5.10 -32.21
C GLU A 639 -1.63 -4.69 -30.75
N VAL A 640 -0.40 -4.35 -30.36
CA VAL A 640 -0.08 -3.87 -29.00
C VAL A 640 -0.79 -2.56 -28.68
N THR A 641 -0.70 -1.55 -29.56
CA THR A 641 -1.39 -0.26 -29.36
C THR A 641 -2.91 -0.44 -29.19
N ARG A 642 -3.52 -1.43 -29.85
CA ARG A 642 -4.94 -1.75 -29.66
C ARG A 642 -5.23 -2.34 -28.28
N ARG A 643 -4.41 -3.28 -27.81
CA ARG A 643 -4.60 -3.92 -26.48
C ARG A 643 -4.66 -2.84 -25.39
N ASP A 644 -3.82 -1.82 -25.51
CA ASP A 644 -3.79 -0.68 -24.59
C ASP A 644 -5.02 0.25 -24.75
N ALA A 645 -5.48 0.48 -25.98
CA ALA A 645 -6.55 1.43 -26.28
C ALA A 645 -7.99 0.89 -26.03
N ARG A 646 -8.18 -0.38 -25.63
CA ARG A 646 -9.49 -1.05 -25.41
C ARG A 646 -10.49 -0.89 -26.56
N ALA A 647 -10.02 -0.51 -27.76
CA ALA A 647 -10.85 -0.25 -28.93
C ALA A 647 -11.11 -1.57 -29.68
N ASN A 648 -12.13 -2.30 -29.24
CA ASN A 648 -12.65 -3.44 -30.00
C ASN A 648 -13.52 -2.91 -31.15
N ASN A 649 -13.18 -3.31 -32.38
CA ASN A 649 -14.03 -3.29 -33.60
C ASN A 649 -13.69 -2.31 -34.73
N MET A 650 -12.54 -1.63 -34.77
CA MET A 650 -12.13 -0.95 -36.01
C MET A 650 -11.33 -1.91 -36.91
N GLN A 651 -11.84 -2.23 -38.11
CA GLN A 651 -11.07 -2.93 -39.15
C GLN A 651 -9.89 -2.03 -39.55
N GLU A 652 -8.67 -2.48 -39.27
CA GLU A 652 -7.47 -1.71 -39.57
C GLU A 652 -7.05 -1.94 -41.03
N SER A 653 -6.85 -0.86 -41.78
CA SER A 653 -6.12 -0.86 -43.06
C SER A 653 -4.73 -0.26 -42.86
N LYS A 654 -3.69 -1.01 -43.24
CA LYS A 654 -2.31 -0.51 -43.24
C LYS A 654 -1.98 -0.06 -44.66
N VAL A 655 -1.30 1.07 -44.83
CA VAL A 655 -0.85 1.53 -46.16
C VAL A 655 0.66 1.62 -46.15
N MET A 656 1.31 0.97 -47.11
CA MET A 656 2.76 1.04 -47.32
C MET A 656 3.06 1.64 -48.69
N ILE A 657 3.76 2.77 -48.67
CA ILE A 657 4.22 3.46 -49.87
C ILE A 657 5.67 3.06 -50.12
N MET A 658 5.97 2.59 -51.34
CA MET A 658 7.30 2.15 -51.73
C MET A 658 7.75 2.87 -53.00
N ASP A 659 8.92 3.49 -52.94
CA ASP A 659 9.58 4.09 -54.10
C ASP A 659 10.51 3.08 -54.77
N ASN A 660 10.30 2.87 -56.06
CA ASN A 660 10.94 1.89 -56.94
C ASN A 660 11.26 0.50 -56.32
N PRO A 661 10.28 -0.21 -55.73
CA PRO A 661 10.53 -1.49 -55.06
C PRO A 661 10.95 -2.64 -56.01
N PHE A 662 10.74 -2.48 -57.32
CA PHE A 662 10.91 -3.55 -58.31
C PHE A 662 12.23 -3.52 -59.07
N ALA A 663 13.03 -2.46 -58.93
CA ALA A 663 14.32 -2.32 -59.62
C ALA A 663 15.27 -3.51 -59.39
N ARG A 664 15.20 -4.14 -58.20
CA ARG A 664 16.02 -5.31 -57.82
C ARG A 664 15.22 -6.61 -57.67
N THR A 665 13.89 -6.55 -57.82
CA THR A 665 12.94 -7.61 -57.47
C THR A 665 11.88 -7.79 -58.55
N SER A 666 12.29 -7.89 -59.82
CA SER A 666 11.38 -8.01 -60.97
C SER A 666 10.88 -9.43 -61.23
N SER A 667 11.41 -10.43 -60.51
CA SER A 667 11.06 -11.83 -60.71
C SER A 667 9.64 -12.14 -60.20
N GLU A 668 8.87 -12.84 -61.01
CA GLU A 668 7.46 -13.13 -60.76
C GLU A 668 7.19 -13.87 -59.43
N HIS A 669 8.03 -14.83 -59.06
CA HIS A 669 7.87 -15.63 -57.84
C HIS A 669 8.03 -14.80 -56.55
N LEU A 670 8.99 -13.86 -56.52
CA LEU A 670 9.19 -12.96 -55.38
C LEU A 670 8.07 -11.92 -55.26
N LEU A 671 7.61 -11.37 -56.39
CA LEU A 671 6.47 -10.44 -56.40
C LEU A 671 5.20 -11.09 -55.89
N LYS A 672 4.95 -12.36 -56.27
CA LYS A 672 3.83 -13.14 -55.75
C LYS A 672 3.88 -13.26 -54.23
N ALA A 673 5.05 -13.57 -53.67
CA ALA A 673 5.24 -13.64 -52.23
C ALA A 673 4.98 -12.29 -51.53
N VAL A 674 5.46 -11.17 -52.09
CA VAL A 674 5.22 -9.82 -51.54
C VAL A 674 3.73 -9.51 -51.47
N ILE A 675 2.97 -9.85 -52.52
CA ILE A 675 1.52 -9.66 -52.53
C ILE A 675 0.82 -10.58 -51.50
N ASP A 676 1.26 -11.83 -51.35
CA ASP A 676 0.71 -12.76 -50.36
C ASP A 676 0.97 -12.31 -48.91
N ILE A 677 2.16 -11.77 -48.65
CA ILE A 677 2.54 -11.14 -47.38
C ILE A 677 1.63 -9.94 -47.10
N ALA A 678 1.50 -9.03 -48.07
CA ALA A 678 0.69 -7.82 -47.92
C ALA A 678 -0.79 -8.16 -47.65
N LYS A 679 -1.35 -9.14 -48.36
CA LYS A 679 -2.72 -9.64 -48.12
C LYS A 679 -2.88 -10.24 -46.73
N THR A 680 -1.92 -11.04 -46.28
CA THR A 680 -1.97 -11.70 -44.96
C THR A 680 -2.04 -10.66 -43.83
N PHE A 681 -1.28 -9.58 -43.94
CA PHE A 681 -1.23 -8.52 -42.91
C PHE A 681 -2.22 -7.37 -43.12
N ASN A 682 -3.08 -7.46 -44.14
CA ASN A 682 -4.01 -6.42 -44.58
C ASN A 682 -3.31 -5.07 -44.88
N ILE A 683 -2.21 -5.13 -45.63
CA ILE A 683 -1.42 -3.98 -46.06
C ILE A 683 -1.77 -3.64 -47.52
N GLN A 684 -2.27 -2.42 -47.74
CA GLN A 684 -2.38 -1.80 -49.05
C GLN A 684 -1.00 -1.32 -49.51
N LEU A 685 -0.60 -1.74 -50.70
CA LEU A 685 0.66 -1.33 -51.31
C LEU A 685 0.42 -0.21 -52.33
N ILE A 686 1.17 0.88 -52.18
CA ILE A 686 1.29 1.93 -53.18
C ILE A 686 2.73 1.93 -53.65
N CYS A 687 2.97 1.52 -54.90
CA CYS A 687 4.32 1.40 -55.44
C CYS A 687 4.52 2.41 -56.57
N LEU A 688 5.55 3.23 -56.45
CA LEU A 688 6.01 4.13 -57.51
C LEU A 688 7.12 3.41 -58.26
N SER A 689 7.03 3.24 -59.58
CA SER A 689 8.09 2.60 -60.35
C SER A 689 8.09 3.08 -61.79
N ASP A 690 9.28 3.10 -62.38
CA ASP A 690 9.54 3.34 -63.79
C ASP A 690 9.42 2.07 -64.65
N LEU A 691 9.29 0.89 -64.00
CA LEU A 691 9.20 -0.40 -64.66
C LEU A 691 7.74 -0.77 -65.00
N SER A 692 7.50 -1.07 -66.28
CA SER A 692 6.18 -1.43 -66.83
C SER A 692 6.08 -2.90 -67.30
N GLN A 693 6.96 -3.77 -66.80
CA GLN A 693 7.00 -5.19 -67.18
C GLN A 693 5.68 -5.89 -66.82
N SER A 694 5.21 -6.80 -67.69
CA SER A 694 3.98 -7.57 -67.48
C SER A 694 3.99 -8.42 -66.21
N SER A 695 5.17 -8.87 -65.77
CA SER A 695 5.37 -9.58 -64.50
C SER A 695 4.99 -8.75 -63.27
N ILE A 696 5.14 -7.42 -63.36
CA ILE A 696 4.82 -6.46 -62.30
C ILE A 696 3.36 -6.01 -62.46
N THR A 697 2.98 -5.51 -63.64
CA THR A 697 1.64 -4.94 -63.87
C THR A 697 0.54 -5.96 -63.58
N ASN A 698 0.69 -7.22 -63.98
CA ASN A 698 -0.29 -8.29 -63.73
C ASN A 698 -0.47 -8.67 -62.24
N ARG A 699 0.30 -8.09 -61.31
CA ARG A 699 0.21 -8.39 -59.87
C ARG A 699 -0.50 -7.29 -59.08
N PHE A 700 -0.66 -6.10 -59.68
CA PHE A 700 -1.38 -4.98 -59.09
C PHE A 700 -2.80 -4.92 -59.62
N SER A 701 -3.74 -4.59 -58.74
CA SER A 701 -5.17 -4.46 -59.11
C SER A 701 -5.46 -3.16 -59.85
N LEU A 702 -4.67 -2.11 -59.59
CA LEU A 702 -4.85 -0.76 -60.09
C LEU A 702 -3.49 -0.19 -60.47
N ILE A 703 -3.36 0.34 -61.69
CA ILE A 703 -2.13 0.92 -62.20
C ILE A 703 -2.43 2.29 -62.79
N TYR A 704 -1.72 3.29 -62.30
CA TYR A 704 -1.73 4.64 -62.85
C TYR A 704 -0.48 4.86 -63.69
N GLN A 705 -0.65 5.07 -64.99
CA GLN A 705 0.45 5.50 -65.84
C GLN A 705 0.57 7.01 -65.74
N LEU A 706 1.73 7.51 -65.29
CA LEU A 706 2.00 8.94 -65.20
C LEU A 706 3.00 9.33 -66.29
N SER A 707 2.70 10.40 -67.02
CA SER A 707 3.58 10.93 -68.07
C SER A 707 3.82 12.42 -67.87
N ILE A 708 5.08 12.84 -67.98
CA ILE A 708 5.43 14.26 -67.90
C ILE A 708 5.28 14.87 -69.29
N ARG A 709 4.47 15.91 -69.42
CA ARG A 709 4.35 16.70 -70.66
C ARG A 709 4.81 18.13 -70.40
N LYS A 710 5.75 18.61 -71.23
CA LYS A 710 6.09 20.04 -71.27
C LYS A 710 4.95 20.82 -71.91
N ARG A 711 4.53 21.92 -71.29
CA ARG A 711 3.58 22.83 -71.92
C ARG A 711 4.25 23.48 -73.13
N MET A 712 3.57 23.48 -74.27
CA MET A 712 3.94 24.35 -75.39
C MET A 712 3.99 25.80 -74.86
N TYR A 713 5.15 26.46 -75.00
CA TYR A 713 5.40 27.85 -74.59
C TYR A 713 5.57 28.13 -73.08
N SER A 714 5.85 27.14 -72.23
CA SER A 714 6.20 27.38 -70.83
C SER A 714 7.26 26.38 -70.34
N ASP A 715 8.19 26.84 -69.51
CA ASP A 715 9.20 25.99 -68.84
C ASP A 715 8.60 25.14 -67.70
N ARG A 716 7.27 24.97 -67.70
CA ARG A 716 6.51 24.21 -66.72
C ARG A 716 6.19 22.82 -67.28
N GLU A 717 6.55 21.83 -66.49
CA GLU A 717 6.22 20.43 -66.70
C GLU A 717 4.89 20.11 -66.02
N LEU A 718 3.97 19.49 -66.75
CA LEU A 718 2.70 18.99 -66.22
C LEU A 718 2.75 17.47 -66.11
N LEU A 719 2.25 16.95 -64.99
CA LEU A 719 1.98 15.54 -64.83
C LEU A 719 0.64 15.24 -65.49
N LYS A 720 0.64 14.39 -66.51
CA LYS A 720 -0.57 13.86 -67.13
C LYS A 720 -0.77 12.42 -66.71
N VAL A 721 -1.92 12.13 -66.11
CA VAL A 721 -2.39 10.75 -65.90
C VAL A 721 -2.78 10.17 -67.27
N GLY A 722 -2.13 9.07 -67.64
CA GLY A 722 -2.43 8.27 -68.83
C GLY A 722 -3.56 7.27 -68.54
N ASN A 723 -3.62 6.19 -69.31
CA ASN A 723 -4.68 5.19 -69.14
C ASN A 723 -4.54 4.47 -67.79
N VAL A 724 -5.64 4.38 -67.05
CA VAL A 724 -5.74 3.57 -65.83
C VAL A 724 -5.98 2.12 -66.24
N GLN A 725 -5.15 1.19 -65.76
CA GLN A 725 -5.37 -0.24 -65.94
C GLN A 725 -5.96 -0.83 -64.66
N ILE A 726 -7.10 -1.52 -64.80
CA ILE A 726 -7.80 -2.19 -63.70
C ILE A 726 -7.79 -3.70 -63.98
N ASN A 727 -7.03 -4.45 -63.18
CA ASN A 727 -6.86 -5.89 -63.37
C ASN A 727 -7.84 -6.74 -62.53
N LYS A 728 -8.64 -6.14 -61.64
CA LYS A 728 -9.59 -6.83 -60.77
C LYS A 728 -10.97 -6.15 -60.80
N GLY A 729 -12.03 -6.93 -61.06
CA GLY A 729 -13.40 -6.42 -61.12
C GLY A 729 -13.91 -5.86 -59.79
N GLY A 730 -14.72 -4.80 -59.85
CA GLY A 730 -15.31 -4.11 -58.70
C GLY A 730 -14.57 -2.86 -58.22
N LEU A 731 -13.48 -2.46 -58.87
CA LEU A 731 -12.81 -1.18 -58.66
C LEU A 731 -13.25 -0.20 -59.76
N HIS A 732 -13.70 0.99 -59.36
CA HIS A 732 -14.07 2.07 -60.28
C HIS A 732 -12.96 3.12 -60.37
N GLU A 733 -12.83 3.75 -61.53
CA GLU A 733 -11.94 4.89 -61.73
C GLU A 733 -12.39 6.06 -60.83
N ASN A 734 -11.46 6.64 -60.08
CA ASN A 734 -11.75 7.78 -59.22
C ASN A 734 -11.47 9.08 -59.98
N GLU A 735 -12.54 9.74 -60.45
CA GLU A 735 -12.52 10.96 -61.27
C GLU A 735 -11.74 12.13 -60.63
N ARG A 736 -11.46 12.08 -59.31
CA ARG A 736 -10.73 13.15 -58.60
C ARG A 736 -9.24 13.25 -58.93
N LEU A 737 -8.64 12.26 -59.60
CA LEU A 737 -7.21 12.29 -59.99
C LEU A 737 -6.94 13.11 -61.26
N GLU A 738 -7.96 13.51 -62.01
CA GLU A 738 -7.81 14.36 -63.21
C GLU A 738 -7.37 15.80 -62.89
N HIS A 739 -7.42 16.22 -61.62
CA HIS A 739 -7.12 17.58 -61.17
C HIS A 739 -5.80 17.73 -60.40
N VAL A 740 -4.90 16.73 -60.44
CA VAL A 740 -3.59 16.84 -59.77
C VAL A 740 -2.63 17.73 -60.58
N GLY A 741 -2.54 19.01 -60.21
CA GLY A 741 -1.54 19.93 -60.71
C GLY A 741 -0.20 19.79 -59.98
N LEU A 742 0.91 19.69 -60.72
CA LEU A 742 2.25 19.88 -60.14
C LEU A 742 2.43 21.34 -59.72
N PHE A 743 2.47 21.58 -58.41
CA PHE A 743 2.88 22.88 -57.87
C PHE A 743 4.40 23.00 -58.01
N GLN A 744 4.84 24.09 -58.63
CA GLN A 744 6.26 24.36 -58.90
C GLN A 744 6.98 24.76 -57.59
N LYS A 745 8.13 24.12 -57.33
CA LYS A 745 9.15 24.39 -56.30
C LYS A 745 8.66 25.20 -55.09
N PHE A 746 8.06 24.53 -54.11
CA PHE A 746 8.43 24.85 -52.74
C PHE A 746 9.84 24.32 -52.50
N GLN A 747 10.67 25.06 -51.77
CA GLN A 747 11.83 24.45 -51.12
C GLN A 747 11.35 23.16 -50.47
N GLN A 748 11.99 22.05 -50.78
CA GLN A 748 11.72 20.78 -50.12
C GLN A 748 12.06 20.99 -48.64
N GLY A 749 11.07 21.41 -47.86
CA GLY A 749 11.14 21.31 -46.41
C GLY A 749 11.43 19.85 -46.11
N SER A 750 12.43 19.62 -45.27
CA SER A 750 12.75 18.24 -44.90
C SER A 750 11.50 17.64 -44.26
N LEU A 751 11.23 16.34 -44.48
CA LEU A 751 10.09 15.66 -43.85
C LEU A 751 10.10 15.84 -42.31
N TRP A 752 11.27 16.15 -41.74
CA TRP A 752 11.50 16.40 -40.32
C TRP A 752 11.02 17.78 -39.86
N ASP A 753 10.98 18.78 -40.75
CA ASP A 753 10.56 20.15 -40.42
C ASP A 753 9.06 20.23 -40.07
N TRP A 754 8.27 19.23 -40.52
CA TRP A 754 6.84 19.11 -40.23
C TRP A 754 6.56 18.33 -38.93
N VAL A 755 7.51 17.50 -38.48
CA VAL A 755 7.41 16.74 -37.23
C VAL A 755 7.72 17.63 -36.03
N ASP A 756 8.64 18.59 -36.17
CA ASP A 756 9.02 19.52 -35.10
C ASP A 756 7.97 20.62 -34.79
N GLN A 757 6.96 20.81 -35.65
CA GLN A 757 5.92 21.83 -35.44
C GLN A 757 4.68 21.32 -34.69
N ASN A 758 4.57 20.02 -34.44
CA ASN A 758 3.47 19.43 -33.66
C ASN A 758 3.97 18.46 -32.56
N GLY A 759 5.20 18.65 -32.10
CA GLY A 759 5.76 18.01 -30.91
C GLY A 759 5.52 18.83 -29.65
#